data_AF-A0AAE4ELD4-F1
#
_entry.id   AF-A0AAE4ELD4-F1
#
_cell.length_a   1.000
_cell.length_b   1.000
_cell.length_c   1.000
_cell.angle_alpha   90.00
_cell.angle_beta   90.00
_cell.angle_gamma   90.00
#
_symmetry.space_group_name_H-M   'P 1'
#
loop_
_entity.id
_entity.type
_entity.pdbx_description
1 polymer ?
#
loop_
_entity_poly.entity_id
_entity_poly.type
_entity_poly.pdbx_seq_one_letter_code
_entity_poly.pdbx_strand_id
1 'polypeptide(L)'
;MLPLAALFATAFAVPADRLEAPLGTPPVEAAPAGSSAHEGPSAFAAADPDDGLVTGSATTEVAPGLNLTQFDRFDPAGWIRGDTLAVDLGSKVLRPTYLSPGTVSARTPLSQQVARAGAVAGVNGDFFDISATGAPIGVGIDRGQLQTAPAAGHNLTASITDEGKAQLASVFLEATVTLPGGAVKATNFNSPVLGTDAIGVYTPLWGASGRATSVAGASRVREAELRDGVVTAVREQPAPGPIAAGTTVLLAREAGADALAALQPGDAVGVTYAPRSDAGKIAVAVGGNEVLLRDGVVQPVDDVAMHPRTAVGFSADGRKLWLATVDGRQADSRGMTELELARHMKSLGADDAINLDGGGSSTLLARNEGEAAPSVRNSPSDGGERLVPNGIGFATVPGSGRLTGFAPAPAVPADGANRVLAGLSRHLVADGHDETGAAVAAEPRWNTSDPRRATVTRGVVTGHDAGAVDVVARSGRASGKTALAVLGRPVRLGTSTEQVALSGAGARSTFKVYGYDADGYGTWLEPDDVKLDYDHSVVRVEPSGDGYAVTALTSSGASAITASAAGLTTHLAASVGTVAQVASPLDGPAGWVATVFPAVVGAALSAAPGRDGGAGLALDYRLTGTTATRAAYVTPSSPPAVPPGTQKIGLWVDGDGKGAWLRAELRDAANVASIVDLSLSVDWTGWKYVTATIPAGLPAGQRLARFYAVENVPDQQYEGRLVFDDLTFEVAPTTAVPADPAPHDPALVTDGVLTGGLRVAVVSDAQFTADDPAGPLVAQARRALREAVAAKPDLVLLNGDFVDRGTAPDFVLARQVIAEELGELVPWYYVPGNHEAEGGNGLANFQAAFGVTHQVVDVRGIRLVLLDSSRGSLRAGGFDQVRMLRSALDSAARDRSVRGVVVAMHHPVKDPSPTGNSQLGDRKEATLLTQWLTGFEQASGKPAAAVASHAGVFSLSRVDGVPYLINGNSGKAPAAAPGDGGFVGWTLLRVDPADRAEPVRFETRPNVDALSLTGPSSMARGERAVVRASVRQGTRDVPVSYPVSADWQVGRGVVAFDPASGVLTALRPGVARLSVQVNGVSQTLVVTVRG
;
A
#
# COMPACT_ATOMS: atom_id res chain seq x y z
N MET A 1 -64.61 66.63 5.58
CA MET A 1 -65.28 65.78 6.59
C MET A 1 -64.88 64.35 6.28
N LEU A 2 -64.25 63.56 7.13
CA LEU A 2 -63.84 63.66 8.53
C LEU A 2 -62.53 62.83 8.66
N PRO A 3 -61.74 63.03 9.72
CA PRO A 3 -60.30 62.78 9.74
C PRO A 3 -59.91 61.73 10.81
N LEU A 4 -58.63 61.75 11.20
CA LEU A 4 -58.06 61.29 12.48
C LEU A 4 -57.76 59.78 12.62
N ALA A 5 -56.66 59.35 13.24
CA ALA A 5 -55.46 60.01 13.80
C ALA A 5 -54.55 58.85 14.27
N ALA A 6 -53.24 58.87 14.00
CA ALA A 6 -52.18 59.38 14.91
C ALA A 6 -51.39 58.19 15.49
N LEU A 7 -50.08 58.23 15.73
CA LEU A 7 -49.07 59.27 15.61
C LEU A 7 -47.70 58.59 15.46
N PHE A 8 -46.79 59.34 14.84
CA PHE A 8 -45.35 59.09 14.64
C PHE A 8 -44.55 58.90 15.94
N ALA A 9 -43.44 58.15 15.86
CA ALA A 9 -42.10 58.67 16.17
C ALA A 9 -40.98 57.77 15.65
N THR A 10 -39.99 58.41 15.04
CA THR A 10 -38.79 57.90 14.38
C THR A 10 -37.57 57.78 15.31
N ALA A 11 -36.76 56.72 15.07
CA ALA A 11 -35.27 56.60 15.07
C ALA A 11 -34.44 57.21 16.24
N PHE A 12 -33.42 56.54 16.79
CA PHE A 12 -32.30 55.84 16.12
C PHE A 12 -31.66 54.70 16.96
N ALA A 13 -31.36 53.60 16.23
CA ALA A 13 -30.24 52.65 16.23
C ALA A 13 -29.43 52.27 17.50
N VAL A 14 -29.40 50.95 17.79
CA VAL A 14 -28.25 50.10 18.24
C VAL A 14 -28.54 48.65 17.72
N PRO A 15 -27.55 47.83 17.31
CA PRO A 15 -27.74 46.67 16.45
C PRO A 15 -28.30 45.48 17.23
N ALA A 16 -29.21 44.72 16.60
CA ALA A 16 -29.77 43.52 17.18
C ALA A 16 -29.03 42.28 16.66
N ASP A 17 -28.38 41.58 17.60
CA ASP A 17 -28.29 40.14 17.64
C ASP A 17 -29.54 39.47 17.03
N ARG A 18 -29.34 38.42 16.25
CA ARG A 18 -30.37 37.43 15.94
C ARG A 18 -29.79 36.02 15.93
N LEU A 19 -29.40 35.57 17.11
CA LEU A 19 -29.67 34.20 17.52
C LEU A 19 -30.77 34.32 18.59
N GLU A 20 -32.02 34.03 18.20
CA GLU A 20 -33.13 33.55 19.06
C GLU A 20 -34.50 33.88 18.42
N ALA A 21 -35.11 32.88 17.74
CA ALA A 21 -36.55 32.65 17.61
C ALA A 21 -36.82 31.38 16.75
N PRO A 22 -37.95 30.66 16.95
CA PRO A 22 -37.97 29.19 17.06
C PRO A 22 -38.11 28.43 15.73
N LEU A 23 -37.59 27.20 15.78
CA LEU A 23 -37.59 26.15 14.76
C LEU A 23 -39.00 25.89 14.19
N GLY A 24 -39.19 26.24 12.92
CA GLY A 24 -40.12 25.50 12.06
C GLY A 24 -39.44 24.21 11.60
N THR A 25 -40.17 23.10 11.53
CA THR A 25 -39.66 21.81 11.05
C THR A 25 -39.10 21.95 9.63
N PRO A 26 -37.79 21.73 9.40
CA PRO A 26 -37.25 21.57 8.07
C PRO A 26 -37.53 20.15 7.56
N PRO A 27 -37.70 19.96 6.24
CA PRO A 27 -37.84 18.64 5.64
C PRO A 27 -36.59 17.80 5.85
N VAL A 28 -36.82 16.52 6.14
CA VAL A 28 -35.81 15.45 6.18
C VAL A 28 -35.30 15.22 4.76
N GLU A 29 -34.01 15.44 4.53
CA GLU A 29 -33.26 14.84 3.41
C GLU A 29 -31.93 14.28 3.91
N ALA A 30 -31.60 13.10 3.39
CA ALA A 30 -30.58 12.18 3.87
C ALA A 30 -29.27 12.22 3.07
N ALA A 31 -28.20 11.78 3.76
CA ALA A 31 -26.86 11.34 3.31
C ALA A 31 -25.83 12.41 2.88
N PRO A 32 -24.50 12.19 3.05
CA PRO A 32 -23.79 11.02 3.62
C PRO A 32 -22.82 11.37 4.79
N ALA A 33 -22.59 10.44 5.72
CA ALA A 33 -21.39 10.44 6.56
C ALA A 33 -20.42 9.40 5.99
N GLY A 34 -19.61 9.83 4.99
CA GLY A 34 -18.44 9.08 4.56
C GLY A 34 -17.29 9.34 5.53
N SER A 35 -17.19 8.51 6.57
CA SER A 35 -16.14 8.56 7.59
C SER A 35 -15.14 7.44 7.34
N SER A 36 -14.14 7.72 6.51
CA SER A 36 -12.89 6.95 6.48
C SER A 36 -11.80 7.87 6.99
N ALA A 37 -11.49 7.73 8.27
CA ALA A 37 -10.30 8.32 8.85
C ALA A 37 -9.07 7.62 8.25
N HIS A 38 -8.13 8.39 7.71
CA HIS A 38 -6.72 8.04 7.81
C HIS A 38 -6.25 8.59 9.15
N GLU A 39 -6.21 7.75 10.18
CA GLU A 39 -5.47 8.12 11.39
C GLU A 39 -3.97 8.00 11.11
N GLY A 40 -3.25 9.08 11.38
CA GLY A 40 -1.80 9.05 11.58
C GLY A 40 -1.42 8.14 12.74
N PRO A 41 -0.12 7.91 12.98
CA PRO A 41 0.34 6.92 13.94
C PRO A 41 -0.18 7.22 15.35
N SER A 42 -1.20 6.48 15.77
CA SER A 42 -1.58 6.38 17.19
C SER A 42 -0.36 5.87 17.95
N ALA A 43 0.01 6.58 19.02
CA ALA A 43 1.09 6.17 19.91
C ALA A 43 0.67 4.89 20.64
N PHE A 44 1.09 3.74 20.11
CA PHE A 44 0.99 2.47 20.81
C PHE A 44 1.99 2.47 21.98
N ALA A 45 1.59 1.89 23.11
CA ALA A 45 2.53 1.52 24.15
C ALA A 45 3.64 0.66 23.52
N ALA A 46 4.90 0.86 23.93
CA ALA A 46 6.06 0.16 23.37
C ALA A 46 5.79 -1.36 23.34
N ALA A 47 5.52 -1.86 22.13
CA ALA A 47 5.25 -3.27 21.90
C ALA A 47 6.58 -4.03 21.92
N ASP A 48 6.54 -5.30 22.31
CA ASP A 48 7.71 -6.17 22.26
C ASP A 48 8.11 -6.37 20.78
N PRO A 49 9.32 -6.00 20.33
CA PRO A 49 9.80 -6.22 18.97
C PRO A 49 9.61 -7.63 18.41
N ASP A 50 9.46 -8.66 19.25
CA ASP A 50 9.19 -10.04 18.85
C ASP A 50 7.71 -10.37 18.57
N ASP A 51 6.79 -9.40 18.71
CA ASP A 51 5.35 -9.60 18.49
C ASP A 51 4.89 -9.56 17.03
N GLY A 52 5.79 -9.25 16.07
CA GLY A 52 5.49 -9.17 14.64
C GLY A 52 5.43 -10.52 13.90
N LEU A 53 4.92 -10.50 12.67
CA LEU A 53 4.77 -11.64 11.76
C LEU A 53 5.61 -11.45 10.50
N VAL A 54 6.36 -12.47 10.09
CA VAL A 54 6.94 -12.52 8.75
C VAL A 54 5.81 -12.81 7.76
N THR A 55 5.55 -11.87 6.86
CA THR A 55 4.45 -11.94 5.88
C THR A 55 4.91 -12.42 4.52
N GLY A 56 6.20 -12.24 4.20
CA GLY A 56 6.83 -12.74 2.99
C GLY A 56 8.33 -12.96 3.22
N SER A 57 8.89 -13.99 2.60
CA SER A 57 10.34 -14.17 2.54
C SER A 57 10.75 -15.02 1.35
N ALA A 58 11.85 -14.65 0.70
CA ALA A 58 12.45 -15.39 -0.39
C ALA A 58 13.97 -15.41 -0.25
N THR A 59 14.58 -16.58 -0.43
CA THR A 59 16.04 -16.76 -0.40
C THR A 59 16.56 -17.19 -1.76
N THR A 60 17.60 -16.51 -2.25
CA THR A 60 18.31 -16.82 -3.50
C THR A 60 19.81 -16.95 -3.25
N GLU A 61 20.47 -17.86 -3.97
CA GLU A 61 21.94 -17.98 -3.91
C GLU A 61 22.57 -16.95 -4.87
N VAL A 62 23.53 -16.18 -4.36
CA VAL A 62 24.30 -15.17 -5.12
C VAL A 62 25.59 -15.78 -5.67
N ALA A 63 26.22 -16.61 -4.85
CA ALA A 63 27.41 -17.43 -5.14
C ALA A 63 27.50 -18.53 -4.07
N PRO A 64 28.26 -19.62 -4.29
CA PRO A 64 28.41 -20.68 -3.29
C PRO A 64 28.84 -20.19 -1.90
N GLY A 65 27.95 -20.35 -0.93
CA GLY A 65 28.13 -19.87 0.45
C GLY A 65 27.69 -18.43 0.69
N LEU A 66 26.99 -17.79 -0.25
CA LEU A 66 26.46 -16.44 -0.14
C LEU A 66 24.99 -16.42 -0.57
N ASN A 67 24.08 -16.27 0.38
CA ASN A 67 22.64 -16.29 0.13
C ASN A 67 22.00 -14.96 0.49
N LEU A 68 21.19 -14.41 -0.42
CA LEU A 68 20.35 -13.26 -0.18
C LEU A 68 18.97 -13.73 0.31
N THR A 69 18.49 -13.18 1.42
CA THR A 69 17.10 -13.34 1.87
C THR A 69 16.43 -11.98 1.90
N GLN A 70 15.34 -11.83 1.17
CA GLN A 70 14.47 -10.66 1.22
C GLN A 70 13.26 -11.00 2.08
N PHE A 71 12.79 -10.08 2.90
CA PHE A 71 11.66 -10.33 3.79
C PHE A 71 10.75 -9.10 3.97
N ASP A 72 9.47 -9.38 4.17
CA ASP A 72 8.47 -8.47 4.68
C ASP A 72 8.04 -8.96 6.07
N ARG A 73 7.95 -8.02 7.02
CA ARG A 73 7.42 -8.22 8.35
C ARG A 73 6.31 -7.20 8.61
N PHE A 74 5.30 -7.62 9.36
CA PHE A 74 4.22 -6.77 9.82
C PHE A 74 4.10 -6.88 11.34
N ASP A 75 4.07 -5.75 12.03
CA ASP A 75 4.01 -5.71 13.49
C ASP A 75 3.08 -4.59 13.99
N PRO A 76 2.90 -4.42 15.32
CA PRO A 76 2.01 -3.40 15.86
C PRO A 76 2.35 -1.97 15.43
N ALA A 77 3.63 -1.66 15.17
CA ALA A 77 4.08 -0.33 14.76
C ALA A 77 4.00 -0.13 13.23
N GLY A 78 3.99 -1.20 12.44
CA GLY A 78 3.70 -1.14 11.00
C GLY A 78 4.46 -2.17 10.16
N TRP A 79 4.60 -1.87 8.87
CA TRP A 79 5.35 -2.71 7.93
C TRP A 79 6.85 -2.47 8.03
N ILE A 80 7.61 -3.55 7.86
CA ILE A 80 9.06 -3.53 7.73
C ILE A 80 9.44 -4.38 6.52
N ARG A 81 10.30 -3.83 5.66
CA ARG A 81 10.96 -4.56 4.58
C ARG A 81 12.46 -4.56 4.82
N GLY A 82 13.09 -5.70 4.58
CA GLY A 82 14.54 -5.81 4.70
C GLY A 82 15.15 -6.92 3.85
N ASP A 83 16.48 -6.88 3.79
CA ASP A 83 17.31 -7.79 3.02
C ASP A 83 18.48 -8.25 3.89
N THR A 84 18.89 -9.51 3.76
CA THR A 84 20.00 -10.09 4.51
C THR A 84 20.86 -10.96 3.61
N LEU A 85 22.16 -10.71 3.57
CA LEU A 85 23.17 -11.60 3.00
C LEU A 85 23.74 -12.48 4.11
N ALA A 86 23.49 -13.79 4.04
CA ALA A 86 24.14 -14.79 4.88
C ALA A 86 25.39 -15.31 4.17
N VAL A 87 26.54 -15.21 4.84
CA VAL A 87 27.86 -15.53 4.31
C VAL A 87 28.49 -16.69 5.09
N ASP A 88 28.91 -17.73 4.38
CA ASP A 88 29.76 -18.80 4.90
C ASP A 88 31.24 -18.48 4.59
N LEU A 89 31.99 -18.09 5.62
CA LEU A 89 33.40 -17.75 5.51
C LEU A 89 34.30 -19.00 5.36
N GLY A 90 33.75 -20.20 5.51
CA GLY A 90 34.40 -21.44 5.14
C GLY A 90 34.48 -21.67 3.63
N SER A 91 33.66 -20.96 2.85
CA SER A 91 33.62 -21.05 1.39
C SER A 91 34.99 -20.72 0.79
N LYS A 92 35.45 -21.56 -0.15
CA LYS A 92 36.68 -21.31 -0.92
C LYS A 92 36.46 -20.42 -2.13
N VAL A 93 35.20 -20.09 -2.42
CA VAL A 93 34.81 -19.24 -3.53
C VAL A 93 34.80 -17.77 -3.13
N LEU A 94 34.44 -17.46 -1.89
CA LEU A 94 34.25 -16.07 -1.45
C LEU A 94 35.57 -15.41 -1.02
N ARG A 95 35.68 -14.12 -1.33
CA ARG A 95 36.77 -13.24 -0.89
C ARG A 95 36.18 -11.99 -0.25
N PRO A 96 36.48 -11.73 1.04
CA PRO A 96 36.14 -10.47 1.68
C PRO A 96 36.70 -9.27 0.92
N THR A 97 35.91 -8.21 0.79
CA THR A 97 36.26 -7.05 -0.01
C THR A 97 35.87 -5.76 0.71
N TYR A 98 36.81 -4.83 0.84
CA TYR A 98 36.54 -3.44 1.22
C TYR A 98 36.04 -2.68 -0.01
N LEU A 99 34.85 -2.10 0.09
CA LEU A 99 34.24 -1.31 -0.98
C LEU A 99 34.66 0.15 -0.78
N SER A 100 35.16 0.78 -1.83
CA SER A 100 35.62 2.16 -1.77
C SER A 100 35.61 2.84 -3.14
N PRO A 101 35.34 4.17 -3.20
CA PRO A 101 35.53 5.01 -4.38
C PRO A 101 36.99 5.09 -4.85
N GLY A 102 37.95 4.70 -4.01
CA GLY A 102 39.39 4.66 -4.32
C GLY A 102 40.23 5.68 -3.59
N THR A 103 39.62 6.72 -3.06
CA THR A 103 40.23 7.64 -2.09
C THR A 103 39.27 7.84 -0.93
N VAL A 104 39.82 8.04 0.25
CA VAL A 104 39.13 8.15 1.54
C VAL A 104 38.08 9.27 1.55
N SER A 105 38.39 10.45 1.00
CA SER A 105 37.49 11.61 1.03
C SER A 105 36.53 11.67 -0.17
N ALA A 106 36.46 10.64 -0.99
CA ALA A 106 35.51 10.56 -2.10
C ALA A 106 34.24 9.82 -1.66
N ARG A 107 33.13 10.11 -2.34
CA ARG A 107 31.86 9.40 -2.17
C ARG A 107 31.29 9.06 -3.54
N THR A 108 30.82 7.83 -3.70
CA THR A 108 30.11 7.36 -4.90
C THR A 108 28.94 6.47 -4.47
N PRO A 109 27.94 6.23 -5.33
CA PRO A 109 26.94 5.20 -5.07
C PRO A 109 27.63 3.86 -4.78
N LEU A 110 27.03 3.04 -3.92
CA LEU A 110 27.60 1.74 -3.54
C LEU A 110 27.78 0.84 -4.77
N SER A 111 26.87 0.92 -5.74
CA SER A 111 26.96 0.23 -7.04
C SER A 111 28.29 0.46 -7.76
N GLN A 112 28.82 1.68 -7.75
CA GLN A 112 30.11 1.99 -8.37
C GLN A 112 31.28 1.39 -7.60
N GLN A 113 31.18 1.32 -6.27
CA GLN A 113 32.23 0.74 -5.42
C GLN A 113 32.27 -0.78 -5.55
N VAL A 114 31.11 -1.43 -5.60
CA VAL A 114 30.95 -2.86 -5.87
C VAL A 114 31.55 -3.21 -7.24
N ALA A 115 31.21 -2.45 -8.28
CA ALA A 115 31.77 -2.64 -9.62
C ALA A 115 33.29 -2.47 -9.65
N ARG A 116 33.81 -1.41 -9.02
CA ARG A 116 35.26 -1.14 -8.93
C ARG A 116 36.02 -2.27 -8.22
N ALA A 117 35.41 -2.86 -7.21
CA ALA A 117 36.03 -3.92 -6.43
C ALA A 117 35.85 -5.32 -7.04
N GLY A 118 35.03 -5.46 -8.09
CA GLY A 118 34.64 -6.76 -8.65
C GLY A 118 33.85 -7.62 -7.65
N ALA A 119 33.14 -6.98 -6.72
CA ALA A 119 32.31 -7.68 -5.74
C ALA A 119 31.00 -8.16 -6.39
N VAL A 120 30.48 -9.29 -5.91
CA VAL A 120 29.18 -9.85 -6.33
C VAL A 120 28.03 -9.45 -5.40
N ALA A 121 28.36 -8.99 -4.19
CA ALA A 121 27.41 -8.40 -3.26
C ALA A 121 28.12 -7.52 -2.22
N GLY A 122 27.36 -6.65 -1.56
CA GLY A 122 27.83 -5.87 -0.42
C GLY A 122 26.82 -4.85 0.09
N VAL A 123 27.15 -4.24 1.23
CA VAL A 123 26.38 -3.18 1.87
C VAL A 123 27.24 -1.94 2.11
N ASN A 124 26.59 -0.80 2.36
CA ASN A 124 27.28 0.41 2.78
C ASN A 124 27.97 0.21 4.14
N GLY A 125 28.97 1.04 4.42
CA GLY A 125 29.86 0.89 5.56
C GLY A 125 29.65 1.94 6.65
N ASP A 126 30.73 2.65 6.91
CA ASP A 126 30.96 3.47 8.07
C ASP A 126 30.15 4.77 8.07
N PHE A 127 30.02 5.35 9.26
CA PHE A 127 29.60 6.74 9.41
C PHE A 127 30.66 7.65 8.80
N PHE A 128 30.26 8.84 8.37
CA PHE A 128 31.15 9.74 7.66
C PHE A 128 30.81 11.21 7.84
N ASP A 129 31.80 12.06 7.61
CA ASP A 129 31.66 13.51 7.65
C ASP A 129 30.91 14.02 6.41
N ILE A 130 29.60 13.77 6.40
CA ILE A 130 28.69 13.94 5.27
C ILE A 130 28.60 15.40 4.79
N SER A 131 28.81 16.35 5.70
CA SER A 131 28.62 17.79 5.47
C SER A 131 29.90 18.53 5.08
N ALA A 132 31.08 17.91 5.19
CA ALA A 132 32.34 18.55 4.83
C ALA A 132 33.24 17.66 3.95
N THR A 133 34.06 16.80 4.54
CA THR A 133 35.10 16.08 3.78
C THR A 133 34.57 14.90 2.97
N GLY A 134 33.44 14.34 3.38
CA GLY A 134 32.89 13.09 2.84
C GLY A 134 33.63 11.84 3.30
N ALA A 135 34.67 11.95 4.14
CA ALA A 135 35.49 10.83 4.57
C ALA A 135 34.86 10.04 5.75
N PRO A 136 35.10 8.72 5.84
CA PRO A 136 34.65 7.90 6.96
C PRO A 136 35.34 8.32 8.26
N ILE A 137 34.62 8.19 9.38
CA ILE A 137 35.13 8.61 10.70
C ILE A 137 35.79 7.46 11.48
N GLY A 138 35.46 6.21 11.16
CA GLY A 138 36.01 5.01 11.75
C GLY A 138 37.13 4.38 10.92
N VAL A 139 37.40 3.11 11.22
CA VAL A 139 38.53 2.38 10.65
C VAL A 139 38.16 1.74 9.31
N GLY A 140 39.02 1.92 8.32
CA GLY A 140 38.99 1.18 7.07
C GLY A 140 40.25 0.34 6.92
N ILE A 141 40.12 -0.97 6.69
CA ILE A 141 41.23 -1.86 6.32
C ILE A 141 40.87 -2.57 5.02
N ASP A 142 41.77 -2.48 4.03
CA ASP A 142 41.67 -3.22 2.76
C ASP A 142 42.94 -4.08 2.58
N ARG A 143 42.77 -5.40 2.49
CA ARG A 143 43.87 -6.39 2.35
C ARG A 143 44.97 -6.19 3.40
N GLY A 144 44.57 -5.94 4.65
CA GLY A 144 45.47 -5.69 5.78
C GLY A 144 46.18 -4.34 5.79
N GLN A 145 45.91 -3.46 4.82
CA GLN A 145 46.43 -2.10 4.76
C GLN A 145 45.42 -1.13 5.33
N LEU A 146 45.87 -0.30 6.29
CA LEU A 146 45.08 0.76 6.89
C LEU A 146 44.76 1.84 5.84
N GLN A 147 43.48 2.12 5.65
CA GLN A 147 42.97 3.17 4.77
C GLN A 147 42.70 4.44 5.58
N THR A 148 41.98 4.28 6.69
CA THR A 148 41.64 5.32 7.67
C THR A 148 41.79 4.80 9.08
N ALA A 149 42.33 5.63 9.98
CA ALA A 149 42.33 5.40 11.41
C ALA A 149 41.08 6.01 12.07
N PRO A 150 40.66 5.49 13.23
CA PRO A 150 39.43 5.96 13.85
C PRO A 150 39.60 7.36 14.45
N ALA A 151 38.56 8.19 14.32
CA ALA A 151 38.36 9.28 15.24
C ALA A 151 38.14 8.75 16.66
N ALA A 152 38.37 9.58 17.68
CA ALA A 152 38.17 9.17 19.06
C ALA A 152 36.74 8.65 19.27
N GLY A 153 36.60 7.44 19.82
CA GLY A 153 35.30 6.77 20.01
C GLY A 153 34.84 5.85 18.87
N HIS A 154 35.51 5.86 17.71
CA HIS A 154 35.10 5.09 16.52
C HIS A 154 36.03 3.92 16.18
N ASN A 155 36.68 3.33 17.19
CA ASN A 155 37.66 2.25 17.02
C ASN A 155 37.03 0.86 16.86
N LEU A 156 35.72 0.71 17.03
CA LEU A 156 35.04 -0.57 16.91
C LEU A 156 34.68 -0.86 15.45
N THR A 157 34.95 -2.09 15.01
CA THR A 157 34.80 -2.47 13.60
C THR A 157 34.09 -3.80 13.43
N ALA A 158 33.37 -3.90 12.32
CA ALA A 158 33.05 -5.19 11.71
C ALA A 158 34.30 -5.68 10.97
N SER A 159 34.93 -6.74 11.47
CA SER A 159 36.23 -7.21 10.99
C SER A 159 36.17 -8.63 10.45
N ILE A 160 36.95 -8.88 9.41
CA ILE A 160 37.29 -10.22 8.90
C ILE A 160 38.81 -10.38 8.97
N THR A 161 39.29 -11.38 9.72
CA THR A 161 40.71 -11.67 9.91
C THR A 161 41.34 -12.30 8.67
N ASP A 162 42.67 -12.31 8.60
CA ASP A 162 43.41 -13.03 7.54
C ASP A 162 43.26 -14.56 7.61
N GLU A 163 42.83 -15.08 8.76
CA GLU A 163 42.41 -16.48 8.96
C GLU A 163 40.99 -16.78 8.44
N GLY A 164 40.26 -15.76 7.98
CA GLY A 164 38.90 -15.92 7.47
C GLY A 164 37.83 -16.05 8.56
N LYS A 165 38.09 -15.52 9.77
CA LYS A 165 37.08 -15.40 10.82
C LYS A 165 36.53 -13.99 10.88
N ALA A 166 35.23 -13.84 11.08
CA ALA A 166 34.62 -12.54 11.33
C ALA A 166 34.26 -12.35 12.80
N GLN A 167 34.49 -11.16 13.32
CA GLN A 167 34.22 -10.79 14.71
C GLN A 167 34.20 -9.27 14.88
N LEU A 168 33.63 -8.81 16.01
CA LEU A 168 33.85 -7.44 16.47
C LEU A 168 35.30 -7.27 16.93
N ALA A 169 35.94 -6.21 16.46
CA ALA A 169 37.32 -5.91 16.80
C ALA A 169 37.52 -4.43 17.11
N SER A 170 38.23 -4.14 18.19
CA SER A 170 38.76 -2.80 18.44
C SER A 170 40.08 -2.65 17.68
N VAL A 171 40.14 -1.67 16.79
CA VAL A 171 41.33 -1.37 15.99
C VAL A 171 41.87 0.01 16.37
N PHE A 172 43.16 0.06 16.72
CA PHE A 172 43.88 1.25 17.13
C PHE A 172 44.99 1.60 16.14
N LEU A 173 45.33 2.88 16.04
CA LEU A 173 46.50 3.33 15.29
C LEU A 173 47.75 3.29 16.18
N GLU A 174 48.78 2.60 15.70
CA GLU A 174 50.14 2.75 16.20
C GLU A 174 50.95 3.53 15.16
N ALA A 175 51.08 4.84 15.36
CA ALA A 175 51.85 5.70 14.48
C ALA A 175 52.88 6.56 15.22
N THR A 176 54.11 6.55 14.71
CA THR A 176 55.25 7.29 15.26
C THR A 176 55.88 8.13 14.14
N VAL A 177 56.11 9.41 14.44
CA VAL A 177 56.87 10.35 13.62
C VAL A 177 58.21 10.58 14.31
N THR A 178 59.30 10.18 13.66
CA THR A 178 60.67 10.38 14.14
C THR A 178 61.22 11.68 13.55
N LEU A 179 61.19 12.74 14.35
CA LEU A 179 61.75 14.05 14.01
C LEU A 179 63.26 14.08 14.34
N PRO A 180 64.03 15.06 13.81
CA PRO A 180 65.43 15.24 14.20
C PRO A 180 65.65 15.40 15.72
N GLY A 181 64.68 15.99 16.41
CA GLY A 181 64.71 16.21 17.86
C GLY A 181 64.16 15.06 18.72
N GLY A 182 63.70 13.96 18.11
CA GLY A 182 63.12 12.81 18.82
C GLY A 182 61.81 12.31 18.21
N ALA A 183 61.30 11.21 18.75
CA ALA A 183 60.05 10.60 18.29
C ALA A 183 58.82 11.22 18.96
N VAL A 184 57.78 11.50 18.17
CA VAL A 184 56.46 11.94 18.62
C VAL A 184 55.38 11.00 18.08
N LYS A 185 54.26 10.90 18.79
CA LYS A 185 53.14 10.04 18.40
C LYS A 185 52.26 10.76 17.39
N ALA A 186 51.86 10.06 16.33
CA ALA A 186 50.73 10.47 15.50
C ALA A 186 49.47 9.71 15.94
N THR A 187 48.34 10.40 16.01
CA THR A 187 47.08 9.86 16.54
C THR A 187 46.03 9.64 15.48
N ASN A 188 46.25 10.15 14.26
CA ASN A 188 45.31 10.06 13.15
C ASN A 188 46.01 9.63 11.87
N PHE A 189 45.26 8.97 10.99
CA PHE A 189 45.70 8.54 9.66
C PHE A 189 44.55 8.73 8.68
N ASN A 190 44.72 9.58 7.66
CA ASN A 190 43.70 9.92 6.67
C ASN A 190 42.31 10.18 7.27
N SER A 191 42.24 10.86 8.41
CA SER A 191 40.99 11.03 9.16
C SER A 191 40.39 12.42 8.93
N PRO A 192 39.06 12.55 8.85
CA PRO A 192 38.41 13.85 8.72
C PRO A 192 38.54 14.73 9.95
N VAL A 193 38.81 14.16 11.12
CA VAL A 193 38.88 14.89 12.39
C VAL A 193 40.27 14.71 13.00
N LEU A 194 40.96 15.82 13.27
CA LEU A 194 42.21 15.82 14.03
C LEU A 194 41.94 16.32 15.46
N GLY A 195 42.26 15.48 16.45
CA GLY A 195 42.08 15.80 17.87
C GLY A 195 42.96 16.97 18.33
N THR A 196 42.61 17.59 19.46
CA THR A 196 43.44 18.64 20.08
C THR A 196 44.85 18.14 20.35
N ASP A 197 45.86 19.01 20.16
CA ASP A 197 47.28 18.71 20.39
C ASP A 197 47.88 17.59 19.50
N ALA A 198 47.14 17.13 18.49
CA ALA A 198 47.49 15.95 17.70
C ALA A 198 48.37 16.24 16.47
N ILE A 199 49.03 15.17 16.01
CA ILE A 199 49.66 15.04 14.69
C ILE A 199 48.94 13.92 13.93
N GLY A 200 48.49 14.21 12.71
CA GLY A 200 47.87 13.28 11.78
C GLY A 200 48.74 13.02 10.56
N VAL A 201 48.75 11.79 10.09
CA VAL A 201 49.43 11.36 8.87
C VAL A 201 48.43 11.29 7.73
N TYR A 202 48.69 12.01 6.64
CA TYR A 202 47.86 11.99 5.43
C TYR A 202 48.69 11.50 4.23
N THR A 203 48.10 10.63 3.43
CA THR A 203 48.72 10.03 2.24
C THR A 203 47.92 10.40 0.99
N PRO A 204 48.37 10.04 -0.22
CA PRO A 204 47.60 10.28 -1.44
C PRO A 204 46.21 9.61 -1.42
N LEU A 205 46.02 8.59 -0.57
CA LEU A 205 44.72 7.96 -0.35
C LEU A 205 43.69 8.91 0.24
N TRP A 206 44.08 10.02 0.88
CA TRP A 206 43.14 11.02 1.39
C TRP A 206 42.16 11.48 0.29
N GLY A 207 42.65 11.75 -0.91
CA GLY A 207 41.83 12.24 -2.03
C GLY A 207 41.80 13.77 -2.13
N ALA A 208 40.77 14.29 -2.79
CA ALA A 208 40.71 15.68 -3.25
C ALA A 208 40.14 16.67 -2.22
N SER A 209 39.51 16.21 -1.13
CA SER A 209 38.89 17.10 -0.15
C SER A 209 39.95 17.94 0.57
N GLY A 210 39.63 19.19 0.87
CA GLY A 210 40.52 20.05 1.64
C GLY A 210 40.71 19.54 3.07
N ARG A 211 41.95 19.58 3.58
CA ARG A 211 42.29 19.17 4.95
C ARG A 211 42.07 20.28 6.00
N ALA A 212 41.72 21.48 5.56
CA ALA A 212 41.49 22.62 6.46
C ALA A 212 40.34 22.38 7.45
N THR A 213 39.31 21.64 7.04
CA THR A 213 38.18 21.28 7.90
C THR A 213 38.60 20.34 9.03
N SER A 214 39.62 19.51 8.84
CA SER A 214 40.12 18.58 9.86
C SER A 214 40.80 19.25 11.05
N VAL A 215 41.18 20.52 10.89
CA VAL A 215 41.79 21.38 11.94
C VAL A 215 40.94 22.62 12.21
N ALA A 216 39.66 22.59 11.84
CA ALA A 216 38.75 23.72 12.07
C ALA A 216 38.70 24.07 13.57
N GLY A 217 38.80 25.38 13.87
CA GLY A 217 38.81 25.88 15.23
C GLY A 217 40.14 25.72 16.00
N ALA A 218 41.18 25.17 15.38
CA ALA A 218 42.51 25.10 16.01
C ALA A 218 43.16 26.48 16.14
N SER A 219 43.77 26.77 17.29
CA SER A 219 44.46 28.06 17.52
C SER A 219 45.81 28.15 16.80
N ARG A 220 46.44 27.00 16.53
CA ARG A 220 47.72 26.87 15.81
C ARG A 220 47.66 25.63 14.93
N VAL A 221 48.14 25.74 13.70
CA VAL A 221 48.19 24.65 12.72
C VAL A 221 49.58 24.62 12.08
N ARG A 222 50.07 23.43 11.74
CA ARG A 222 51.26 23.25 10.92
C ARG A 222 51.10 22.04 10.00
N GLU A 223 51.51 22.19 8.75
CA GLU A 223 51.55 21.13 7.75
C GLU A 223 52.99 20.93 7.30
N ALA A 224 53.53 19.72 7.40
CA ALA A 224 54.83 19.35 6.83
C ALA A 224 54.64 18.34 5.70
N GLU A 225 55.15 18.66 4.52
CA GLU A 225 55.14 17.81 3.34
C GLU A 225 56.44 17.00 3.28
N LEU A 226 56.34 15.69 3.14
CA LEU A 226 57.46 14.75 3.10
C LEU A 226 57.48 14.01 1.76
N ARG A 227 58.66 13.88 1.16
CA ARG A 227 58.93 12.96 0.05
C ARG A 227 60.13 12.09 0.39
N ASP A 228 59.96 10.78 0.27
CA ASP A 228 60.97 9.78 0.62
C ASP A 228 61.59 9.99 2.02
N GLY A 229 60.78 10.43 2.99
CA GLY A 229 61.21 10.71 4.36
C GLY A 229 61.96 12.03 4.54
N VAL A 230 61.96 12.93 3.55
CA VAL A 230 62.59 14.26 3.63
C VAL A 230 61.54 15.35 3.51
N VAL A 231 61.62 16.36 4.39
CA VAL A 231 60.72 17.53 4.35
C VAL A 231 60.97 18.34 3.07
N THR A 232 59.92 18.58 2.28
CA THR A 232 59.97 19.43 1.08
C THR A 232 59.32 20.79 1.30
N ALA A 233 58.35 20.89 2.23
CA ALA A 233 57.70 22.13 2.58
C ALA A 233 57.14 22.09 4.01
N VAL A 234 57.10 23.23 4.68
CA VAL A 234 56.40 23.44 5.95
C VAL A 234 55.51 24.67 5.83
N ARG A 235 54.25 24.57 6.27
CA ARG A 235 53.23 25.62 6.13
C ARG A 235 52.48 25.80 7.44
N GLU A 236 51.99 27.01 7.69
CA GLU A 236 51.15 27.32 8.87
C GLU A 236 49.66 27.02 8.65
N GLN A 237 49.28 26.69 7.41
CA GLN A 237 47.94 26.27 7.03
C GLN A 237 48.01 25.09 6.06
N PRO A 238 47.00 24.21 6.03
CA PRO A 238 47.00 23.05 5.15
C PRO A 238 46.96 23.47 3.68
N ALA A 239 47.77 22.85 2.83
CA ALA A 239 47.71 23.11 1.39
C ALA A 239 46.36 22.64 0.81
N PRO A 240 45.75 23.43 -0.09
CA PRO A 240 44.52 23.02 -0.75
C PRO A 240 44.77 21.85 -1.72
N GLY A 241 43.73 21.06 -1.97
CA GLY A 241 43.75 20.00 -2.97
C GLY A 241 44.42 18.69 -2.55
N PRO A 242 44.55 17.75 -3.50
CA PRO A 242 45.01 16.39 -3.24
C PRO A 242 46.50 16.32 -2.93
N ILE A 243 46.90 15.25 -2.22
CA ILE A 243 48.30 14.95 -1.91
C ILE A 243 48.90 14.21 -3.11
N ALA A 244 50.04 14.71 -3.62
CA ALA A 244 50.71 14.13 -4.77
C ALA A 244 51.24 12.71 -4.49
N ALA A 245 51.29 11.85 -5.51
CA ALA A 245 51.85 10.51 -5.39
C ALA A 245 53.27 10.53 -4.79
N GLY A 246 53.59 9.56 -3.92
CA GLY A 246 54.87 9.49 -3.20
C GLY A 246 55.05 10.54 -2.09
N THR A 247 54.03 11.37 -1.81
CA THR A 247 54.08 12.39 -0.77
C THR A 247 53.32 11.94 0.48
N THR A 248 53.88 12.18 1.66
CA THR A 248 53.19 12.06 2.95
C THR A 248 53.08 13.45 3.57
N VAL A 249 51.93 13.77 4.15
CA VAL A 249 51.70 15.04 4.84
C VAL A 249 51.50 14.78 6.33
N LEU A 250 52.25 15.50 7.17
CA LEU A 250 51.99 15.59 8.59
C LEU A 250 51.17 16.85 8.84
N LEU A 251 49.93 16.69 9.26
CA LEU A 251 49.06 17.80 9.65
C LEU A 251 48.95 17.81 11.17
N ALA A 252 49.22 18.95 11.80
CA ALA A 252 49.23 19.05 13.24
C ALA A 252 48.54 20.31 13.75
N ARG A 253 48.00 20.23 14.98
CA ARG A 253 47.35 21.35 15.67
C ARG A 253 47.83 21.49 17.11
N GLU A 254 47.79 22.73 17.61
CA GLU A 254 48.24 23.13 18.94
C GLU A 254 49.60 22.54 19.34
N ALA A 255 49.72 21.74 20.41
CA ALA A 255 51.01 21.18 20.81
C ALA A 255 51.65 20.29 19.73
N GLY A 256 50.84 19.64 18.88
CA GLY A 256 51.35 18.92 17.71
C GLY A 256 51.95 19.86 16.67
N ALA A 257 51.33 21.03 16.45
CA ALA A 257 51.89 22.05 15.56
C ALA A 257 53.20 22.62 16.11
N ASP A 258 53.29 22.78 17.43
CA ASP A 258 54.50 23.20 18.14
C ASP A 258 55.62 22.14 18.00
N ALA A 259 55.29 20.84 18.03
CA ALA A 259 56.24 19.76 17.81
C ALA A 259 56.82 19.74 16.39
N LEU A 260 56.06 20.17 15.37
CA LEU A 260 56.54 20.32 14.01
C LEU A 260 57.23 21.66 13.74
N ALA A 261 57.34 22.54 14.76
CA ALA A 261 57.70 23.94 14.52
C ALA A 261 59.13 24.16 14.03
N ALA A 262 60.05 23.27 14.43
CA ALA A 262 61.46 23.35 14.09
C ALA A 262 61.82 22.73 12.73
N LEU A 263 60.87 22.05 12.06
CA LEU A 263 61.13 21.40 10.77
C LEU A 263 61.43 22.41 9.67
N GLN A 264 62.41 22.09 8.84
CA GLN A 264 62.80 22.85 7.65
C GLN A 264 62.91 21.93 6.44
N PRO A 265 62.73 22.47 5.21
CA PRO A 265 63.02 21.70 4.00
C PRO A 265 64.43 21.11 4.03
N GLY A 266 64.54 19.80 3.78
CA GLY A 266 65.78 19.03 3.86
C GLY A 266 65.91 18.15 5.11
N ASP A 267 65.10 18.37 6.15
CA ASP A 267 65.12 17.53 7.35
C ASP A 267 64.64 16.11 7.08
N ALA A 268 65.33 15.13 7.66
CA ALA A 268 64.91 13.73 7.63
C ALA A 268 63.84 13.47 8.70
N VAL A 269 62.68 12.96 8.28
CA VAL A 269 61.54 12.60 9.13
C VAL A 269 61.09 11.18 8.80
N GLY A 270 61.19 10.28 9.78
CA GLY A 270 60.67 8.93 9.66
C GLY A 270 59.19 8.89 10.02
N VAL A 271 58.36 8.19 9.24
CA VAL A 271 56.95 7.95 9.57
C VAL A 271 56.69 6.46 9.53
N THR A 272 56.21 5.91 10.64
CA THR A 272 55.78 4.51 10.74
C THR A 272 54.35 4.48 11.25
N TYR A 273 53.51 3.64 10.66
CA TYR A 273 52.14 3.43 11.10
C TYR A 273 51.69 2.00 10.84
N ALA A 274 50.89 1.45 11.75
CA ALA A 274 50.24 0.15 11.59
C ALA A 274 48.91 0.11 12.37
N PRO A 275 47.92 -0.68 11.90
CA PRO A 275 46.78 -1.03 12.73
C PRO A 275 47.19 -2.04 13.79
N ARG A 276 46.77 -1.83 15.03
CA ARG A 276 46.81 -2.84 16.09
C ARG A 276 45.38 -3.23 16.45
N SER A 277 45.11 -4.52 16.49
CA SER A 277 43.78 -5.05 16.83
C SER A 277 43.85 -6.08 17.95
N ASP A 278 42.77 -6.17 18.73
CA ASP A 278 42.50 -7.24 19.70
C ASP A 278 42.09 -8.57 19.03
N ALA A 279 41.77 -8.54 17.74
CA ALA A 279 41.37 -9.68 16.91
C ALA A 279 42.52 -10.27 16.08
N GLY A 280 43.77 -9.83 16.30
CA GLY A 280 44.94 -10.25 15.51
C GLY A 280 45.06 -9.50 14.19
N LYS A 281 45.47 -10.19 13.12
CA LYS A 281 45.64 -9.57 11.80
C LYS A 281 44.30 -9.49 11.08
N ILE A 282 43.93 -8.28 10.67
CA ILE A 282 42.68 -8.01 9.96
C ILE A 282 42.93 -7.97 8.45
N ALA A 283 42.10 -8.65 7.67
CA ALA A 283 42.12 -8.57 6.22
C ALA A 283 41.23 -7.44 5.70
N VAL A 284 40.00 -7.35 6.22
CA VAL A 284 39.01 -6.30 5.87
C VAL A 284 38.34 -5.82 7.14
N ALA A 285 38.18 -4.50 7.28
CA ALA A 285 37.36 -3.90 8.33
C ALA A 285 36.68 -2.63 7.87
N VAL A 286 35.47 -2.41 8.39
CA VAL A 286 34.73 -1.16 8.31
C VAL A 286 34.31 -0.74 9.72
N GLY A 287 34.33 0.57 9.98
CA GLY A 287 33.82 1.15 11.23
C GLY A 287 32.31 0.94 11.38
N GLY A 288 31.88 0.84 12.62
CA GLY A 288 30.47 0.95 13.02
C GLY A 288 30.37 1.79 14.29
N ASN A 289 29.15 2.05 14.76
CA ASN A 289 28.94 2.91 15.93
C ASN A 289 28.43 2.11 17.14
N GLU A 290 27.26 1.50 17.01
CA GLU A 290 26.57 0.89 18.16
C GLU A 290 26.66 -0.64 18.14
N VAL A 291 27.07 -1.23 19.27
CA VAL A 291 27.03 -2.69 19.46
C VAL A 291 25.60 -3.11 19.72
N LEU A 292 25.07 -3.97 18.87
CA LEU A 292 23.71 -4.49 18.97
C LEU A 292 23.65 -5.76 19.81
N LEU A 293 24.64 -6.65 19.62
CA LEU A 293 24.77 -7.92 20.32
C LEU A 293 26.21 -8.12 20.80
N ARG A 294 26.34 -8.70 21.98
CA ARG A 294 27.61 -9.17 22.53
C ARG A 294 27.41 -10.52 23.19
N ASP A 295 28.19 -11.53 22.80
CA ASP A 295 28.13 -12.88 23.38
C ASP A 295 26.69 -13.45 23.44
N GLY A 296 25.89 -13.20 22.39
CA GLY A 296 24.49 -13.62 22.26
C GLY A 296 23.48 -12.77 23.05
N VAL A 297 23.94 -11.72 23.74
CA VAL A 297 23.14 -10.83 24.58
C VAL A 297 22.88 -9.50 23.86
N VAL A 298 21.60 -9.13 23.77
CA VAL A 298 21.16 -7.83 23.24
C VAL A 298 21.65 -6.71 24.16
N GLN A 299 22.30 -5.71 23.58
CA GLN A 299 22.85 -4.58 24.32
C GLN A 299 21.78 -3.51 24.60
N PRO A 300 21.98 -2.62 25.59
CA PRO A 300 21.10 -1.49 25.83
C PRO A 300 21.27 -0.44 24.74
N VAL A 301 20.47 -0.55 23.67
CA VAL A 301 20.48 0.33 22.49
C VAL A 301 19.14 1.08 22.35
N ASP A 302 19.07 2.02 21.42
CA ASP A 302 17.87 2.83 21.21
C ASP A 302 16.65 1.97 20.77
N ASP A 303 15.51 2.24 21.40
CA ASP A 303 14.23 1.56 21.14
C ASP A 303 13.11 2.54 20.74
N VAL A 304 13.46 3.71 20.21
CA VAL A 304 12.49 4.76 19.89
C VAL A 304 12.62 5.23 18.45
N ALA A 305 13.83 5.47 17.98
CA ALA A 305 14.08 6.04 16.66
C ALA A 305 14.04 4.95 15.58
N MET A 306 12.95 4.93 14.82
CA MET A 306 12.81 4.09 13.62
C MET A 306 13.52 4.73 12.44
N HIS A 307 14.50 4.03 11.88
CA HIS A 307 15.24 4.48 10.69
C HIS A 307 15.48 3.32 9.72
N PRO A 308 15.80 3.61 8.45
CA PRO A 308 16.53 2.65 7.62
C PRO A 308 17.84 2.29 8.33
N ARG A 309 18.20 1.02 8.35
CA ARG A 309 19.37 0.51 9.10
C ARG A 309 20.24 -0.36 8.22
N THR A 310 21.54 -0.38 8.52
CA THR A 310 22.49 -1.36 8.00
C THR A 310 23.24 -1.98 9.17
N ALA A 311 23.42 -3.30 9.19
CA ALA A 311 24.13 -3.98 10.27
C ALA A 311 24.99 -5.14 9.78
N VAL A 312 25.99 -5.49 10.60
CA VAL A 312 26.79 -6.70 10.45
C VAL A 312 26.69 -7.55 11.72
N GLY A 313 26.50 -8.84 11.55
CA GLY A 313 26.47 -9.81 12.64
C GLY A 313 27.38 -11.01 12.35
N PHE A 314 27.81 -11.70 13.40
CA PHE A 314 28.79 -12.79 13.34
C PHE A 314 28.36 -13.95 14.20
N SER A 315 28.62 -15.19 13.78
CA SER A 315 28.40 -16.36 14.62
C SER A 315 29.45 -16.44 15.73
N ALA A 316 29.15 -17.14 16.83
CA ALA A 316 30.07 -17.32 17.96
C ALA A 316 31.44 -17.92 17.57
N ASP A 317 31.49 -18.75 16.52
CA ASP A 317 32.74 -19.33 15.99
C ASP A 317 33.44 -18.47 14.92
N GLY A 318 32.83 -17.33 14.56
CA GLY A 318 33.30 -16.39 13.55
C GLY A 318 33.27 -16.94 12.12
N ARG A 319 32.60 -18.06 11.85
CA ARG A 319 32.57 -18.70 10.51
C ARG A 319 31.40 -18.25 9.64
N LYS A 320 30.38 -17.64 10.24
CA LYS A 320 29.26 -17.03 9.52
C LYS A 320 29.21 -15.54 9.78
N LEU A 321 28.78 -14.82 8.76
CA LEU A 321 28.57 -13.38 8.81
C LEU A 321 27.22 -13.07 8.15
N TRP A 322 26.50 -12.10 8.70
CA TRP A 322 25.28 -11.54 8.14
C TRP A 322 25.47 -10.06 7.84
N LEU A 323 25.14 -9.63 6.62
CA LEU A 323 24.97 -8.22 6.27
C LEU A 323 23.48 -7.96 6.10
N ALA A 324 22.92 -7.04 6.87
CA ALA A 324 21.50 -6.74 6.82
C ALA A 324 21.25 -5.28 6.44
N THR A 325 20.23 -5.04 5.63
CA THR A 325 19.64 -3.72 5.39
C THR A 325 18.15 -3.75 5.69
N VAL A 326 17.66 -2.68 6.31
CA VAL A 326 16.24 -2.47 6.57
C VAL A 326 15.84 -1.16 5.91
N ASP A 327 14.82 -1.20 5.05
CA ASP A 327 14.26 0.00 4.43
C ASP A 327 13.51 0.83 5.47
N GLY A 328 13.34 2.13 5.26
CA GLY A 328 12.64 2.99 6.21
C GLY A 328 12.21 4.33 5.63
N ARG A 329 11.43 5.11 6.39
CA ARG A 329 10.89 6.43 5.97
C ARG A 329 9.98 6.37 4.74
N GLN A 330 9.32 5.23 4.55
CA GLN A 330 8.40 5.01 3.43
C GLN A 330 7.18 4.23 3.91
N ALA A 331 6.06 4.33 3.19
CA ALA A 331 4.82 3.65 3.58
C ALA A 331 5.02 2.11 3.67
N ASP A 332 5.83 1.55 2.78
CA ASP A 332 6.09 0.11 2.72
C ASP A 332 7.04 -0.41 3.80
N SER A 333 7.77 0.49 4.49
CA SER A 333 8.67 0.15 5.59
C SER A 333 8.89 1.35 6.51
N ARG A 334 8.50 1.21 7.78
CA ARG A 334 8.73 2.23 8.82
C ARG A 334 10.19 2.34 9.25
N GLY A 335 11.01 1.33 8.96
CA GLY A 335 12.35 1.16 9.53
C GLY A 335 12.34 0.35 10.81
N MET A 336 13.52 0.18 11.41
CA MET A 336 13.69 -0.47 12.71
C MET A 336 14.35 0.48 13.72
N THR A 337 13.99 0.32 14.99
CA THR A 337 14.82 0.77 16.12
C THR A 337 16.10 -0.04 16.20
N GLU A 338 17.08 0.38 16.98
CA GLU A 338 18.31 -0.40 17.15
C GLU A 338 18.03 -1.68 17.93
N LEU A 339 17.09 -1.65 18.88
CA LEU A 339 16.66 -2.83 19.62
C LEU A 339 16.00 -3.87 18.70
N GLU A 340 15.11 -3.42 17.80
CA GLU A 340 14.49 -4.27 16.78
C GLU A 340 15.54 -4.90 15.87
N LEU A 341 16.50 -4.11 15.40
CA LEU A 341 17.62 -4.58 14.58
C LEU A 341 18.48 -5.59 15.33
N ALA A 342 18.81 -5.35 16.60
CA ALA A 342 19.58 -6.27 17.43
C ALA A 342 18.90 -7.63 17.56
N ARG A 343 17.58 -7.64 17.78
CA ARG A 343 16.79 -8.88 17.86
C ARG A 343 16.67 -9.56 16.50
N HIS A 344 16.54 -8.81 15.42
CA HIS A 344 16.60 -9.36 14.07
C HIS A 344 17.94 -10.06 13.82
N MET A 345 19.07 -9.40 14.11
CA MET A 345 20.40 -10.01 13.98
C MET A 345 20.54 -11.27 14.84
N LYS A 346 19.99 -11.26 16.06
CA LYS A 346 19.96 -12.44 16.94
C LYS A 346 19.16 -13.58 16.34
N SER A 347 18.01 -13.28 15.73
CA SER A 347 17.13 -14.26 15.07
C SER A 347 17.80 -14.94 13.88
N LEU A 348 18.72 -14.24 13.21
CA LEU A 348 19.55 -14.79 12.13
C LEU A 348 20.65 -15.73 12.64
N GLY A 349 20.96 -15.69 13.95
CA GLY A 349 22.00 -16.49 14.58
C GLY A 349 23.29 -15.72 14.91
N ALA A 350 23.25 -14.38 14.89
CA ALA A 350 24.38 -13.57 15.32
C ALA A 350 24.58 -13.67 16.84
N ASP A 351 25.82 -13.89 17.25
CA ASP A 351 26.29 -13.86 18.63
C ASP A 351 26.81 -12.45 18.98
N ASP A 352 27.55 -11.85 18.06
CA ASP A 352 27.97 -10.46 18.09
C ASP A 352 27.38 -9.71 16.89
N ALA A 353 27.02 -8.43 17.05
CA ALA A 353 26.54 -7.58 15.96
C ALA A 353 26.77 -6.09 16.22
N ILE A 354 26.94 -5.32 15.14
CA ILE A 354 27.16 -3.87 15.17
C ILE A 354 26.31 -3.17 14.11
N ASN A 355 25.80 -1.99 14.47
CA ASN A 355 25.11 -1.09 13.56
C ASN A 355 26.13 -0.27 12.74
N LEU A 356 25.91 -0.24 11.42
CA LEU A 356 26.64 0.58 10.46
C LEU A 356 25.86 1.87 10.15
N ASP A 357 26.36 2.69 9.22
CA ASP A 357 25.64 3.89 8.81
C ASP A 357 24.28 3.53 8.17
N GLY A 358 23.25 4.28 8.54
CA GLY A 358 21.85 4.00 8.18
C GLY A 358 21.22 5.12 7.35
N GLY A 359 19.90 5.26 7.47
CA GLY A 359 19.16 6.30 6.74
C GLY A 359 19.30 6.15 5.23
N GLY A 360 19.48 7.25 4.51
CA GLY A 360 19.65 7.21 3.05
C GLY A 360 20.92 6.49 2.58
N SER A 361 21.85 6.18 3.47
CA SER A 361 23.05 5.39 3.15
C SER A 361 22.74 3.90 3.01
N SER A 362 21.68 3.39 3.66
CA SER A 362 21.33 1.97 3.67
C SER A 362 21.08 1.43 2.27
N THR A 363 22.05 0.67 1.77
CA THR A 363 22.04 0.11 0.42
C THR A 363 22.64 -1.28 0.45
N LEU A 364 21.95 -2.25 -0.15
CA LEU A 364 22.45 -3.60 -0.38
C LEU A 364 22.44 -3.89 -1.88
N LEU A 365 23.59 -4.33 -2.41
CA LEU A 365 23.69 -4.90 -3.74
C LEU A 365 23.93 -6.40 -3.68
N ALA A 366 23.31 -7.12 -4.60
CA ALA A 366 23.61 -8.52 -4.86
C ALA A 366 23.35 -8.84 -6.33
N ARG A 367 24.10 -9.80 -6.86
CA ARG A 367 23.92 -10.36 -8.20
C ARG A 367 22.93 -11.53 -8.15
N ASN A 368 22.06 -11.69 -9.15
CA ASN A 368 21.40 -12.99 -9.29
C ASN A 368 22.38 -13.99 -9.92
N GLU A 369 22.19 -15.28 -9.67
CA GLU A 369 23.02 -16.31 -10.30
C GLU A 369 22.97 -16.20 -11.84
N GLY A 370 24.14 -16.18 -12.49
CA GLY A 370 24.24 -16.04 -13.95
C GLY A 370 24.16 -14.61 -14.50
N GLU A 371 23.79 -13.61 -13.71
CA GLU A 371 23.87 -12.22 -14.14
C GLU A 371 25.32 -11.72 -14.17
N ALA A 372 25.60 -10.72 -15.00
CA ALA A 372 26.94 -10.15 -15.14
C ALA A 372 27.30 -9.16 -14.01
N ALA A 373 26.31 -8.42 -13.49
CA ALA A 373 26.53 -7.33 -12.55
C ALA A 373 25.52 -7.36 -11.39
N PRO A 374 25.94 -7.03 -10.16
CA PRO A 374 25.02 -6.84 -9.04
C PRO A 374 24.06 -5.67 -9.26
N SER A 375 22.89 -5.76 -8.65
CA SER A 375 21.87 -4.71 -8.62
C SER A 375 21.44 -4.40 -7.19
N VAL A 376 20.89 -3.20 -6.98
CA VAL A 376 20.32 -2.78 -5.68
C VAL A 376 19.10 -3.65 -5.36
N ARG A 377 19.02 -4.17 -4.14
CA ARG A 377 17.97 -5.10 -3.70
C ARG A 377 16.93 -4.49 -2.76
N ASN A 378 17.33 -3.43 -2.06
CA ASN A 378 16.49 -2.68 -1.15
C ASN A 378 15.96 -1.39 -1.81
N SER A 379 15.17 -0.59 -1.08
CA SER A 379 14.68 0.72 -1.55
C SER A 379 15.34 1.86 -0.76
N PRO A 380 16.40 2.51 -1.29
CA PRO A 380 17.08 3.60 -0.60
C PRO A 380 16.14 4.78 -0.31
N SER A 381 16.14 5.24 0.96
CA SER A 381 15.14 6.22 1.44
C SER A 381 15.24 7.63 0.84
N ASP A 382 16.32 7.94 0.13
CA ASP A 382 16.52 9.25 -0.54
C ASP A 382 15.93 9.25 -1.98
N GLY A 383 15.23 8.19 -2.38
CA GLY A 383 14.70 7.99 -3.74
C GLY A 383 15.71 7.39 -4.74
N GLY A 384 16.94 7.13 -4.28
CA GLY A 384 18.03 6.51 -5.02
C GLY A 384 19.26 6.32 -4.13
N GLU A 385 20.30 5.66 -4.66
CA GLU A 385 21.54 5.42 -3.90
C GLU A 385 22.19 6.74 -3.45
N ARG A 386 22.41 6.89 -2.14
CA ARG A 386 23.24 7.97 -1.61
C ARG A 386 24.71 7.73 -1.93
N LEU A 387 25.46 8.82 -2.09
CA LEU A 387 26.91 8.78 -2.20
C LEU A 387 27.52 8.46 -0.82
N VAL A 388 28.13 7.29 -0.67
CA VAL A 388 28.79 6.82 0.56
C VAL A 388 30.30 6.68 0.34
N PRO A 389 31.14 6.70 1.39
CA PRO A 389 32.60 6.65 1.21
C PRO A 389 33.21 5.25 1.26
N ASN A 390 32.51 4.28 1.83
CA ASN A 390 32.96 2.90 1.88
C ASN A 390 31.81 1.91 2.09
N GLY A 391 32.17 0.63 2.08
CA GLY A 391 31.29 -0.49 2.37
C GLY A 391 32.07 -1.78 2.59
N ILE A 392 31.33 -2.85 2.88
CA ILE A 392 31.86 -4.20 3.03
C ILE A 392 31.08 -5.14 2.13
N GLY A 393 31.78 -6.04 1.46
CA GLY A 393 31.16 -6.99 0.55
C GLY A 393 32.04 -8.20 0.26
N PHE A 394 31.62 -8.97 -0.74
CA PHE A 394 32.30 -10.19 -1.13
C PHE A 394 32.48 -10.24 -2.65
N ALA A 395 33.69 -10.54 -3.09
CA ALA A 395 33.99 -10.97 -4.45
C ALA A 395 34.09 -12.50 -4.51
N THR A 396 34.10 -13.05 -5.72
CA THR A 396 34.41 -14.47 -5.92
C THR A 396 35.86 -14.65 -6.38
N VAL A 397 36.42 -15.84 -6.16
CA VAL A 397 37.58 -16.30 -6.93
C VAL A 397 37.22 -16.31 -8.42
N PRO A 398 38.20 -16.14 -9.33
CA PRO A 398 37.95 -16.37 -10.75
C PRO A 398 37.40 -17.79 -10.96
N GLY A 399 36.20 -17.89 -11.52
CA GLY A 399 35.60 -19.17 -11.87
C GLY A 399 36.22 -19.75 -13.15
N SER A 400 35.85 -21.00 -13.45
CA SER A 400 36.37 -21.72 -14.62
C SER A 400 35.93 -21.11 -15.95
N GLY A 401 34.89 -20.26 -15.95
CA GLY A 401 34.22 -19.77 -17.16
C GLY A 401 33.53 -20.88 -17.96
N ARG A 402 33.39 -22.08 -17.38
CA ARG A 402 32.71 -23.22 -18.00
C ARG A 402 31.30 -23.30 -17.45
N LEU A 403 30.35 -23.49 -18.35
CA LEU A 403 28.95 -23.66 -17.99
C LEU A 403 28.77 -24.86 -17.04
N THR A 404 28.20 -24.60 -15.86
CA THR A 404 27.86 -25.62 -14.85
C THR A 404 26.37 -25.70 -14.58
N GLY A 405 25.63 -24.60 -14.75
CA GLY A 405 24.19 -24.54 -14.54
C GLY A 405 23.51 -23.42 -15.32
N PHE A 406 22.19 -23.31 -15.12
CA PHE A 406 21.36 -22.22 -15.59
C PHE A 406 20.50 -21.72 -14.43
N ALA A 407 20.18 -20.43 -14.41
CA ALA A 407 19.20 -19.84 -13.50
C ALA A 407 17.97 -19.37 -14.30
N PRO A 408 17.03 -20.27 -14.67
CA PRO A 408 15.83 -19.84 -15.37
C PRO A 408 14.91 -19.02 -14.46
N ALA A 409 14.40 -17.92 -14.97
CA ALA A 409 13.47 -17.03 -14.26
C ALA A 409 12.58 -16.28 -15.25
N PRO A 410 11.44 -15.72 -14.81
CA PRO A 410 10.69 -14.78 -15.62
C PRO A 410 11.56 -13.63 -16.09
N ALA A 411 11.46 -13.27 -17.37
CA ALA A 411 12.25 -12.19 -17.98
C ALA A 411 11.97 -10.82 -17.35
N VAL A 412 10.75 -10.64 -16.82
CA VAL A 412 10.35 -9.46 -16.05
C VAL A 412 10.06 -9.90 -14.61
N PRO A 413 10.87 -9.46 -13.62
CA PRO A 413 10.67 -9.82 -12.22
C PRO A 413 9.58 -8.94 -11.60
N ALA A 414 8.31 -9.33 -11.78
CA ALA A 414 7.13 -8.65 -11.26
C ALA A 414 6.19 -9.61 -10.52
N ASP A 415 5.27 -9.07 -9.74
CA ASP A 415 4.23 -9.86 -9.08
C ASP A 415 3.41 -10.66 -10.10
N GLY A 416 3.19 -11.94 -9.80
CA GLY A 416 2.50 -12.86 -10.70
C GLY A 416 3.33 -13.32 -11.92
N ALA A 417 4.61 -12.94 -12.05
CA ALA A 417 5.44 -13.36 -13.18
C ALA A 417 5.67 -14.89 -13.24
N ASN A 418 5.42 -15.61 -12.14
CA ASN A 418 5.40 -17.07 -12.10
C ASN A 418 4.07 -17.69 -12.58
N ARG A 419 3.14 -16.89 -13.12
CA ARG A 419 1.84 -17.34 -13.63
C ARG A 419 1.72 -17.09 -15.14
N VAL A 420 0.99 -17.99 -15.80
CA VAL A 420 0.62 -17.88 -17.22
C VAL A 420 -0.79 -18.42 -17.42
N LEU A 421 -1.63 -17.74 -18.20
CA LEU A 421 -2.98 -18.21 -18.52
C LEU A 421 -2.95 -19.26 -19.64
N ALA A 422 -3.89 -20.20 -19.61
CA ALA A 422 -4.04 -21.16 -20.70
C ALA A 422 -4.32 -20.45 -22.03
N GLY A 423 -3.54 -20.78 -23.06
CA GLY A 423 -3.58 -20.18 -24.38
C GLY A 423 -2.73 -18.92 -24.55
N LEU A 424 -2.12 -18.40 -23.49
CA LEU A 424 -1.24 -17.22 -23.50
C LEU A 424 0.20 -17.58 -23.13
N SER A 425 1.08 -16.60 -23.16
CA SER A 425 2.52 -16.75 -23.04
C SER A 425 3.13 -16.11 -21.79
N ARG A 426 4.33 -16.58 -21.45
CA ARG A 426 5.22 -15.98 -20.44
C ARG A 426 6.66 -16.11 -20.92
N HIS A 427 7.42 -15.03 -20.81
CA HIS A 427 8.82 -15.02 -21.23
C HIS A 427 9.74 -15.38 -20.07
N LEU A 428 10.62 -16.36 -20.30
CA LEU A 428 11.68 -16.74 -19.38
C LEU A 428 13.05 -16.44 -19.99
N VAL A 429 13.97 -16.03 -19.12
CA VAL A 429 15.42 -16.04 -19.37
C VAL A 429 16.04 -17.22 -18.65
N ALA A 430 17.21 -17.66 -19.08
CA ALA A 430 18.00 -18.66 -18.37
C ALA A 430 19.47 -18.27 -18.48
N ASP A 431 19.93 -17.55 -17.47
CA ASP A 431 21.31 -17.10 -17.43
C ASP A 431 22.22 -18.27 -17.09
N GLY A 432 23.19 -18.53 -17.97
CA GLY A 432 24.19 -19.58 -17.78
C GLY A 432 25.24 -19.14 -16.77
N HIS A 433 25.71 -20.06 -15.93
CA HIS A 433 26.72 -19.74 -14.93
C HIS A 433 27.76 -20.85 -14.72
N ASP A 434 28.95 -20.46 -14.25
CA ASP A 434 29.98 -21.38 -13.79
C ASP A 434 29.81 -21.75 -12.30
N GLU A 435 30.76 -22.53 -11.76
CA GLU A 435 30.71 -23.01 -10.38
C GLU A 435 30.81 -21.92 -9.32
N THR A 436 31.07 -20.67 -9.70
CA THR A 436 31.11 -19.50 -8.82
C THR A 436 29.86 -18.62 -8.96
N GLY A 437 28.91 -19.02 -9.81
CA GLY A 437 27.73 -18.24 -10.18
C GLY A 437 28.03 -17.14 -11.20
N ALA A 438 29.26 -17.05 -11.74
CA ALA A 438 29.63 -16.04 -12.72
C ALA A 438 28.99 -16.34 -14.08
N ALA A 439 28.56 -15.29 -14.77
CA ALA A 439 27.88 -15.38 -16.06
C ALA A 439 28.72 -16.12 -17.12
N VAL A 440 28.10 -17.09 -17.79
CA VAL A 440 28.65 -17.83 -18.92
C VAL A 440 27.65 -17.79 -20.07
N ALA A 441 28.04 -17.19 -21.19
CA ALA A 441 27.22 -17.15 -22.39
C ALA A 441 26.96 -18.59 -22.90
N ALA A 442 25.71 -19.01 -22.87
CA ALA A 442 25.28 -20.32 -23.35
C ALA A 442 23.82 -20.30 -23.78
N GLU A 443 23.52 -21.04 -24.86
CA GLU A 443 22.16 -21.22 -25.35
C GLU A 443 21.56 -22.52 -24.79
N PRO A 444 20.50 -22.47 -23.96
CA PRO A 444 19.86 -23.66 -23.42
C PRO A 444 18.88 -24.30 -24.41
N ARG A 445 18.71 -25.61 -24.26
CA ARG A 445 17.51 -26.32 -24.73
C ARG A 445 16.47 -26.30 -23.62
N TRP A 446 15.24 -25.97 -23.98
CA TRP A 446 14.13 -25.86 -23.04
C TRP A 446 13.25 -27.11 -23.07
N ASN A 447 12.68 -27.49 -21.92
CA ASN A 447 11.54 -28.41 -21.84
C ASN A 447 10.66 -28.05 -20.62
N THR A 448 9.48 -28.64 -20.58
CA THR A 448 8.58 -28.60 -19.42
C THR A 448 8.47 -30.00 -18.80
N SER A 449 8.13 -30.06 -17.51
CA SER A 449 7.88 -31.33 -16.81
C SER A 449 6.60 -32.03 -17.29
N ASP A 450 5.63 -31.28 -17.82
CA ASP A 450 4.38 -31.81 -18.39
C ASP A 450 3.96 -30.98 -19.63
N PRO A 451 4.14 -31.51 -20.87
CA PRO A 451 3.77 -30.80 -22.09
C PRO A 451 2.26 -30.60 -22.27
N ARG A 452 1.42 -31.30 -21.50
CA ARG A 452 -0.04 -31.07 -21.50
C ARG A 452 -0.41 -29.79 -20.75
N ARG A 453 0.41 -29.38 -19.77
CA ARG A 453 0.20 -28.14 -19.01
C ARG A 453 0.82 -26.94 -19.70
N ALA A 454 2.06 -27.07 -20.18
CA ALA A 454 2.72 -25.99 -20.90
C ALA A 454 3.78 -26.53 -21.88
N THR A 455 4.00 -25.82 -22.97
CA THR A 455 5.14 -26.03 -23.87
C THR A 455 6.08 -24.84 -23.81
N VAL A 456 7.37 -25.06 -24.09
CA VAL A 456 8.36 -23.98 -24.09
C VAL A 456 9.21 -24.01 -25.36
N THR A 457 9.34 -22.86 -26.01
CA THR A 457 10.19 -22.69 -27.21
C THR A 457 11.00 -21.42 -27.07
N ARG A 458 12.34 -21.53 -27.09
CA ARG A 458 13.25 -20.37 -26.99
C ARG A 458 12.91 -19.44 -25.81
N GLY A 459 12.65 -20.00 -24.62
CA GLY A 459 12.30 -19.26 -23.41
C GLY A 459 10.84 -18.78 -23.33
N VAL A 460 10.06 -18.87 -24.41
CA VAL A 460 8.64 -18.52 -24.41
C VAL A 460 7.82 -19.74 -24.00
N VAL A 461 7.17 -19.65 -22.84
CA VAL A 461 6.26 -20.67 -22.32
C VAL A 461 4.85 -20.36 -22.81
N THR A 462 4.14 -21.36 -23.32
CA THR A 462 2.71 -21.28 -23.66
C THR A 462 1.93 -22.21 -22.74
N GLY A 463 0.95 -21.67 -22.01
CA GLY A 463 0.07 -22.44 -21.13
C GLY A 463 -1.02 -23.20 -21.90
N HIS A 464 -1.45 -24.36 -21.41
CA HIS A 464 -2.44 -25.25 -22.02
C HIS A 464 -3.51 -25.69 -21.00
N ASP A 465 -3.13 -26.56 -20.06
CA ASP A 465 -3.98 -27.06 -18.98
C ASP A 465 -3.53 -26.48 -17.63
N ALA A 466 -4.49 -26.10 -16.78
CA ALA A 466 -4.21 -25.50 -15.48
C ALA A 466 -3.40 -26.45 -14.56
N GLY A 467 -2.50 -25.86 -13.77
CA GLY A 467 -1.68 -26.56 -12.78
C GLY A 467 -0.21 -26.15 -12.80
N ALA A 468 0.54 -26.62 -11.80
CA ALA A 468 1.97 -26.34 -11.68
C ALA A 468 2.80 -27.07 -12.75
N VAL A 469 3.85 -26.44 -13.26
CA VAL A 469 4.79 -27.02 -14.23
C VAL A 469 6.20 -26.51 -13.96
N ASP A 470 7.18 -27.42 -13.97
CA ASP A 470 8.60 -27.03 -13.96
C ASP A 470 9.05 -26.76 -15.40
N VAL A 471 9.73 -25.64 -15.62
CA VAL A 471 10.38 -25.30 -16.89
C VAL A 471 11.89 -25.42 -16.70
N VAL A 472 12.53 -26.26 -17.51
CA VAL A 472 13.97 -26.58 -17.35
C VAL A 472 14.76 -26.08 -18.56
N ALA A 473 15.84 -25.36 -18.26
CA ALA A 473 16.87 -24.97 -19.21
C ALA A 473 18.06 -25.92 -19.08
N ARG A 474 18.60 -26.45 -20.18
CA ARG A 474 19.72 -27.41 -20.16
C ARG A 474 20.67 -27.30 -21.35
N SER A 475 21.95 -27.53 -21.11
CA SER A 475 22.96 -27.70 -22.15
C SER A 475 24.01 -28.70 -21.69
N GLY A 476 24.11 -29.84 -22.39
CA GLY A 476 24.95 -30.96 -21.96
C GLY A 476 24.51 -31.48 -20.59
N ARG A 477 25.40 -31.36 -19.58
CA ARG A 477 25.12 -31.73 -18.18
C ARG A 477 24.66 -30.55 -17.31
N ALA A 478 24.82 -29.31 -17.78
CA ALA A 478 24.37 -28.13 -17.07
C ALA A 478 22.84 -28.01 -17.21
N SER A 479 22.16 -27.74 -16.10
CA SER A 479 20.72 -27.55 -16.07
C SER A 479 20.29 -26.63 -14.96
N GLY A 480 19.15 -25.98 -15.14
CA GLY A 480 18.43 -25.21 -14.13
C GLY A 480 16.93 -25.33 -14.34
N LYS A 481 16.14 -25.08 -13.29
CA LYS A 481 14.68 -25.15 -13.38
C LYS A 481 14.00 -24.04 -12.61
N THR A 482 12.81 -23.65 -13.08
CA THR A 482 11.91 -22.72 -12.42
C THR A 482 10.48 -23.25 -12.48
N ALA A 483 9.65 -22.89 -11.50
CA ALA A 483 8.28 -23.36 -11.40
C ALA A 483 7.31 -22.27 -11.87
N LEU A 484 6.33 -22.65 -12.68
CA LEU A 484 5.22 -21.79 -13.11
C LEU A 484 3.88 -22.42 -12.73
N ALA A 485 2.89 -21.58 -12.48
CA ALA A 485 1.49 -21.97 -12.38
C ALA A 485 0.76 -21.61 -13.68
N VAL A 486 0.26 -22.63 -14.38
CA VAL A 486 -0.66 -22.41 -15.50
C VAL A 486 -2.06 -22.20 -14.91
N LEU A 487 -2.65 -21.04 -15.17
CA LEU A 487 -4.02 -20.68 -14.78
C LEU A 487 -5.03 -21.18 -15.82
N GLY A 488 -6.32 -21.12 -15.49
CA GLY A 488 -7.39 -21.50 -16.41
C GLY A 488 -7.41 -20.66 -17.69
N ARG A 489 -8.35 -20.99 -18.59
CA ARG A 489 -8.57 -20.16 -19.78
C ARG A 489 -9.14 -18.81 -19.35
N PRO A 490 -8.63 -17.69 -19.89
CA PRO A 490 -9.17 -16.39 -19.55
C PRO A 490 -10.63 -16.30 -20.02
N VAL A 491 -11.48 -15.77 -19.16
CA VAL A 491 -12.90 -15.46 -19.45
C VAL A 491 -13.16 -13.96 -19.47
N ARG A 492 -12.23 -13.17 -18.93
CA ARG A 492 -12.31 -11.71 -18.86
C ARG A 492 -10.91 -11.09 -18.93
N LEU A 493 -10.85 -9.90 -19.53
CA LEU A 493 -9.67 -9.01 -19.45
C LEU A 493 -9.96 -7.82 -18.53
N GLY A 494 -8.91 -7.16 -18.08
CA GLY A 494 -9.02 -5.87 -17.41
C GLY A 494 -7.71 -5.10 -17.50
N THR A 495 -7.73 -3.86 -17.05
CA THR A 495 -6.57 -2.96 -17.07
C THR A 495 -6.20 -2.55 -15.65
N SER A 496 -4.95 -2.10 -15.44
CA SER A 496 -4.55 -1.53 -14.15
C SER A 496 -5.21 -0.18 -13.84
N THR A 497 -5.79 0.47 -14.85
CA THR A 497 -6.52 1.74 -14.75
C THR A 497 -7.56 1.82 -15.86
N GLU A 498 -8.70 2.46 -15.59
CA GLU A 498 -9.72 2.77 -16.59
C GLU A 498 -9.33 3.99 -17.45
N GLN A 499 -8.40 4.83 -16.96
CA GLN A 499 -7.93 6.01 -17.68
C GLN A 499 -6.44 6.31 -17.44
N VAL A 500 -5.77 6.71 -18.51
CA VAL A 500 -4.45 7.32 -18.51
C VAL A 500 -4.60 8.82 -18.75
N ALA A 501 -4.30 9.64 -17.75
CA ALA A 501 -4.28 11.11 -17.87
C ALA A 501 -2.86 11.62 -18.12
N LEU A 502 -2.68 12.41 -19.18
CA LEU A 502 -1.40 12.97 -19.62
C LEU A 502 -1.49 14.50 -19.65
N SER A 503 -0.51 15.20 -19.08
CA SER A 503 -0.56 16.66 -18.92
C SER A 503 -0.36 17.46 -20.22
N GLY A 504 0.19 16.85 -21.27
CA GLY A 504 0.45 17.50 -22.56
C GLY A 504 1.49 16.74 -23.38
N ALA A 505 1.94 17.33 -24.49
CA ALA A 505 2.85 16.68 -25.43
C ALA A 505 4.15 16.21 -24.74
N GLY A 506 4.54 14.96 -25.00
CA GLY A 506 5.73 14.34 -24.39
C GLY A 506 5.51 13.79 -22.97
N ALA A 507 4.39 14.09 -22.32
CA ALA A 507 4.05 13.49 -21.03
C ALA A 507 3.93 11.96 -21.16
N ARG A 508 4.31 11.25 -20.11
CA ARG A 508 4.32 9.79 -20.05
C ARG A 508 3.53 9.26 -18.87
N SER A 509 2.92 8.10 -19.06
CA SER A 509 2.27 7.32 -18.01
C SER A 509 2.34 5.83 -18.37
N THR A 510 1.83 4.94 -17.52
CA THR A 510 1.85 3.49 -17.74
C THR A 510 0.51 2.84 -17.44
N PHE A 511 0.26 1.69 -18.05
CA PHE A 511 -0.84 0.80 -17.68
C PHE A 511 -0.44 -0.66 -17.95
N LYS A 512 -1.15 -1.60 -17.32
CA LYS A 512 -1.02 -3.05 -17.53
C LYS A 512 -2.33 -3.62 -18.03
N VAL A 513 -2.26 -4.74 -18.75
CA VAL A 513 -3.42 -5.55 -19.15
C VAL A 513 -3.35 -6.87 -18.39
N TYR A 514 -4.48 -7.28 -17.82
CA TYR A 514 -4.64 -8.50 -17.04
C TYR A 514 -5.65 -9.43 -17.71
N GLY A 515 -5.42 -10.74 -17.59
CA GLY A 515 -6.43 -11.75 -17.85
C GLY A 515 -6.85 -12.45 -16.56
N TYR A 516 -8.10 -12.91 -16.52
CA TYR A 516 -8.67 -13.63 -15.39
C TYR A 516 -9.39 -14.88 -15.88
N ASP A 517 -9.14 -16.01 -15.22
CA ASP A 517 -9.91 -17.23 -15.44
C ASP A 517 -11.26 -17.23 -14.71
N ALA A 518 -12.04 -18.30 -14.88
CA ALA A 518 -13.39 -18.42 -14.32
C ALA A 518 -13.42 -18.43 -12.78
N ASP A 519 -12.32 -18.80 -12.12
CA ASP A 519 -12.18 -18.83 -10.67
C ASP A 519 -11.53 -17.55 -10.13
N GLY A 520 -11.36 -16.54 -10.99
CA GLY A 520 -10.79 -15.24 -10.61
C GLY A 520 -9.28 -15.26 -10.41
N TYR A 521 -8.57 -16.33 -10.79
CA TYR A 521 -7.11 -16.29 -10.83
C TYR A 521 -6.65 -15.42 -11.98
N GLY A 522 -5.76 -14.48 -11.68
CA GLY A 522 -5.29 -13.49 -12.65
C GLY A 522 -3.77 -13.35 -12.73
N THR A 523 -3.32 -12.82 -13.86
CA THR A 523 -1.96 -12.33 -14.08
C THR A 523 -1.94 -11.25 -15.17
N TRP A 524 -0.93 -10.39 -15.17
CA TRP A 524 -0.65 -9.48 -16.28
C TRP A 524 -0.30 -10.28 -17.54
N LEU A 525 -0.59 -9.73 -18.73
CA LEU A 525 -0.36 -10.38 -20.01
C LEU A 525 0.93 -9.87 -20.66
N GLU A 526 1.69 -10.77 -21.30
CA GLU A 526 2.84 -10.35 -22.11
C GLU A 526 2.38 -9.42 -23.24
N PRO A 527 3.14 -8.37 -23.57
CA PRO A 527 2.83 -7.51 -24.71
C PRO A 527 2.67 -8.26 -26.04
N ASP A 528 3.34 -9.40 -26.20
CA ASP A 528 3.26 -10.27 -27.38
C ASP A 528 1.89 -10.96 -27.54
N ASP A 529 1.14 -11.12 -26.45
CA ASP A 529 -0.19 -11.75 -26.45
C ASP A 529 -1.34 -10.74 -26.68
N VAL A 530 -1.04 -9.45 -26.64
CA VAL A 530 -2.04 -8.38 -26.61
C VAL A 530 -1.94 -7.54 -27.88
N LYS A 531 -3.06 -7.43 -28.58
CA LYS A 531 -3.23 -6.48 -29.67
C LYS A 531 -3.86 -5.20 -29.13
N LEU A 532 -3.24 -4.05 -29.42
CA LEU A 532 -3.78 -2.73 -29.11
C LEU A 532 -4.33 -2.04 -30.38
N ASP A 533 -5.47 -1.38 -30.24
CA ASP A 533 -6.04 -0.46 -31.23
C ASP A 533 -6.34 0.88 -30.56
N TYR A 534 -5.83 1.97 -31.15
CA TYR A 534 -5.94 3.32 -30.60
C TYR A 534 -5.60 4.39 -31.66
N ASP A 535 -5.80 5.65 -31.33
CA ASP A 535 -5.45 6.79 -32.17
C ASP A 535 -3.95 7.13 -32.06
N HIS A 536 -3.19 6.65 -33.04
CA HIS A 536 -1.75 6.87 -33.17
C HIS A 536 -1.34 8.32 -33.42
N SER A 537 -2.27 9.24 -33.68
CA SER A 537 -1.99 10.67 -33.78
C SER A 537 -2.00 11.37 -32.42
N VAL A 538 -2.69 10.81 -31.42
CA VAL A 538 -2.84 11.39 -30.08
C VAL A 538 -1.82 10.84 -29.08
N VAL A 539 -1.64 9.51 -29.06
CA VAL A 539 -0.72 8.82 -28.15
C VAL A 539 0.13 7.79 -28.89
N ARG A 540 1.29 7.48 -28.32
CA ARG A 540 2.10 6.30 -28.67
C ARG A 540 2.14 5.37 -27.48
N VAL A 541 1.83 4.09 -27.69
CA VAL A 541 1.87 3.04 -26.67
C VAL A 541 2.97 2.05 -27.04
N GLU A 542 3.86 1.76 -26.09
CA GLU A 542 5.03 0.89 -26.29
C GLU A 542 5.13 -0.13 -25.14
N PRO A 543 5.50 -1.40 -25.40
CA PRO A 543 5.81 -2.37 -24.36
C PRO A 543 6.83 -1.82 -23.35
N SER A 544 6.60 -2.03 -22.06
CA SER A 544 7.49 -1.57 -20.99
C SER A 544 7.32 -2.45 -19.76
N GLY A 545 8.30 -3.32 -19.48
CA GLY A 545 8.26 -4.24 -18.34
C GLY A 545 7.05 -5.18 -18.44
N ASP A 546 6.21 -5.18 -17.40
CA ASP A 546 5.01 -6.00 -17.27
C ASP A 546 3.73 -5.29 -17.79
N GLY A 547 3.90 -4.30 -18.66
CA GLY A 547 2.79 -3.55 -19.26
C GLY A 547 3.25 -2.64 -20.39
N TYR A 548 2.72 -1.41 -20.38
CA TYR A 548 2.87 -0.45 -21.47
C TYR A 548 3.19 0.95 -20.95
N ALA A 549 4.09 1.64 -21.66
CA ALA A 549 4.29 3.07 -21.54
C ALA A 549 3.45 3.81 -22.58
N VAL A 550 2.74 4.85 -22.15
CA VAL A 550 1.93 5.73 -23.01
C VAL A 550 2.57 7.10 -23.05
N THR A 551 2.89 7.59 -24.25
CA THR A 551 3.44 8.94 -24.47
C THR A 551 2.45 9.79 -25.26
N ALA A 552 2.14 10.99 -24.77
CA ALA A 552 1.33 11.97 -25.50
C ALA A 552 2.10 12.54 -26.71
N LEU A 553 1.44 12.61 -27.87
CA LEU A 553 2.01 13.15 -29.11
C LEU A 553 1.50 14.56 -29.42
N THR A 554 0.35 14.95 -28.87
CA THR A 554 -0.25 16.28 -29.03
C THR A 554 -0.29 17.02 -27.69
N SER A 555 -0.56 18.33 -27.72
CA SER A 555 -0.82 19.11 -26.49
C SER A 555 -2.23 18.91 -25.95
N SER A 556 -3.17 18.46 -26.79
CA SER A 556 -4.54 18.16 -26.42
C SER A 556 -5.12 17.07 -27.31
N GLY A 557 -5.89 16.13 -26.74
CA GLY A 557 -6.58 15.08 -27.48
C GLY A 557 -7.08 13.96 -26.57
N ALA A 558 -7.83 13.02 -27.14
CA ALA A 558 -8.28 11.82 -26.43
C ALA A 558 -8.25 10.60 -27.36
N SER A 559 -8.00 9.42 -26.81
CA SER A 559 -7.99 8.16 -27.51
C SER A 559 -8.61 7.05 -26.68
N ALA A 560 -9.44 6.20 -27.30
CA ALA A 560 -9.95 4.99 -26.68
C ALA A 560 -8.95 3.89 -27.05
N ILE A 561 -8.32 3.29 -26.04
CA ILE A 561 -7.40 2.18 -26.24
C ILE A 561 -8.20 0.89 -26.05
N THR A 562 -8.22 0.06 -27.09
CA THR A 562 -8.82 -1.28 -27.05
C THR A 562 -7.71 -2.31 -26.96
N ALA A 563 -7.70 -3.10 -25.88
CA ALA A 563 -6.78 -4.22 -25.71
C ALA A 563 -7.50 -5.54 -25.96
N SER A 564 -6.94 -6.38 -26.85
CA SER A 564 -7.50 -7.67 -27.23
C SER A 564 -6.52 -8.81 -27.02
N ALA A 565 -6.96 -9.88 -26.35
CA ALA A 565 -6.19 -11.11 -26.14
C ALA A 565 -7.14 -12.31 -26.00
N ALA A 566 -6.74 -13.49 -26.49
CA ALA A 566 -7.55 -14.73 -26.42
C ALA A 566 -9.02 -14.61 -26.89
N GLY A 567 -9.31 -13.69 -27.83
CA GLY A 567 -10.67 -13.43 -28.32
C GLY A 567 -11.54 -12.56 -27.40
N LEU A 568 -10.96 -12.03 -26.32
CA LEU A 568 -11.57 -11.11 -25.38
C LEU A 568 -11.05 -9.68 -25.60
N THR A 569 -11.81 -8.69 -25.13
CA THR A 569 -11.44 -7.27 -25.21
C THR A 569 -11.65 -6.57 -23.88
N THR A 570 -10.84 -5.55 -23.61
CA THR A 570 -11.04 -4.56 -22.54
C THR A 570 -10.63 -3.18 -23.04
N HIS A 571 -11.17 -2.13 -22.44
CA HIS A 571 -11.00 -0.77 -22.91
C HIS A 571 -10.52 0.17 -21.81
N LEU A 572 -9.74 1.18 -22.19
CA LEU A 572 -9.39 2.30 -21.32
C LEU A 572 -9.30 3.62 -22.11
N ALA A 573 -9.47 4.74 -21.43
CA ALA A 573 -9.28 6.06 -22.02
C ALA A 573 -7.82 6.53 -21.90
N ALA A 574 -7.31 7.22 -22.92
CA ALA A 574 -6.14 8.09 -22.80
C ALA A 574 -6.55 9.53 -23.09
N SER A 575 -6.30 10.45 -22.17
CA SER A 575 -6.62 11.87 -22.32
C SER A 575 -5.35 12.71 -22.19
N VAL A 576 -5.22 13.73 -23.05
CA VAL A 576 -4.04 14.58 -23.15
C VAL A 576 -4.45 16.03 -22.98
N GLY A 577 -3.79 16.72 -22.04
CA GLY A 577 -4.02 18.12 -21.69
C GLY A 577 -5.34 18.35 -20.95
N THR A 578 -5.39 19.44 -20.19
CA THR A 578 -6.61 19.95 -19.57
C THR A 578 -6.79 21.44 -19.86
N VAL A 579 -8.04 21.91 -19.83
CA VAL A 579 -8.38 23.33 -19.83
C VAL A 579 -9.15 23.61 -18.55
N ALA A 580 -8.67 24.57 -17.76
CA ALA A 580 -9.39 25.05 -16.57
C ALA A 580 -10.64 25.81 -17.03
N GLN A 581 -11.80 25.40 -16.52
CA GLN A 581 -13.08 26.06 -16.72
C GLN A 581 -13.57 26.59 -15.38
N VAL A 582 -13.77 27.91 -15.26
CA VAL A 582 -14.34 28.51 -14.05
C VAL A 582 -15.82 28.12 -13.96
N ALA A 583 -16.16 27.34 -12.93
CA ALA A 583 -17.52 26.94 -12.63
C ALA A 583 -18.27 28.03 -11.83
N SER A 584 -17.56 28.73 -10.95
CA SER A 584 -18.06 29.90 -10.23
C SER A 584 -16.90 30.79 -9.79
N PRO A 585 -16.98 32.12 -9.94
CA PRO A 585 -15.95 33.02 -9.43
C PRO A 585 -15.97 33.14 -7.90
N LEU A 586 -17.06 32.71 -7.24
CA LEU A 586 -17.24 32.84 -5.78
C LEU A 586 -17.20 34.30 -5.26
N ASP A 587 -17.73 35.26 -6.04
CA ASP A 587 -17.82 36.70 -5.71
C ASP A 587 -18.84 37.04 -4.58
N GLY A 588 -18.79 36.34 -3.45
CA GLY A 588 -19.65 36.55 -2.29
C GLY A 588 -20.84 35.58 -2.17
N PRO A 589 -21.73 35.78 -1.17
CA PRO A 589 -22.67 34.76 -0.70
C PRO A 589 -23.90 34.55 -1.61
N ALA A 590 -24.09 35.36 -2.65
CA ALA A 590 -25.24 35.24 -3.54
C ALA A 590 -25.21 33.89 -4.28
N GLY A 591 -26.30 33.11 -4.17
CA GLY A 591 -26.39 31.78 -4.78
C GLY A 591 -25.75 30.65 -3.97
N TRP A 592 -25.30 30.94 -2.74
CA TRP A 592 -24.71 29.97 -1.82
C TRP A 592 -25.41 29.99 -0.47
N VAL A 593 -25.43 28.84 0.20
CA VAL A 593 -26.04 28.64 1.51
C VAL A 593 -25.05 27.94 2.43
N ALA A 594 -24.88 28.46 3.64
CA ALA A 594 -24.18 27.75 4.70
C ALA A 594 -25.13 26.76 5.40
N THR A 595 -24.69 25.51 5.53
CA THR A 595 -25.33 24.53 6.41
C THR A 595 -24.28 23.87 7.29
N VAL A 596 -24.70 23.14 8.32
CA VAL A 596 -23.78 22.56 9.30
C VAL A 596 -24.17 21.15 9.69
N PHE A 597 -23.21 20.37 10.19
CA PHE A 597 -23.47 19.10 10.86
C PHE A 597 -22.45 18.87 11.98
N PRO A 598 -22.85 18.40 13.17
CA PRO A 598 -24.24 18.34 13.67
C PRO A 598 -24.77 19.73 14.03
N ALA A 599 -26.04 19.88 14.38
CA ALA A 599 -26.68 21.18 14.62
C ALA A 599 -26.01 22.08 15.71
N VAL A 600 -25.12 21.53 16.55
CA VAL A 600 -24.38 22.28 17.58
C VAL A 600 -23.22 23.11 17.03
N VAL A 601 -22.77 22.88 15.80
CA VAL A 601 -21.73 23.71 15.14
C VAL A 601 -22.34 24.93 14.44
N GLY A 602 -21.50 25.86 13.96
CA GLY A 602 -21.94 27.09 13.30
C GLY A 602 -21.27 27.32 11.94
N ALA A 603 -21.99 27.94 11.00
CA ALA A 603 -21.46 28.41 9.74
C ALA A 603 -22.24 29.64 9.25
N ALA A 604 -21.54 30.61 8.67
CA ALA A 604 -22.13 31.79 8.03
C ALA A 604 -21.33 32.16 6.77
N LEU A 605 -22.03 32.63 5.74
CA LEU A 605 -21.41 33.13 4.52
C LEU A 605 -21.44 34.65 4.46
N SER A 606 -20.35 35.26 4.03
CA SER A 606 -20.26 36.69 3.81
C SER A 606 -19.34 37.02 2.62
N ALA A 607 -19.34 38.28 2.18
CA ALA A 607 -18.39 38.75 1.18
C ALA A 607 -17.07 39.14 1.87
N ALA A 608 -15.95 38.85 1.22
CA ALA A 608 -14.61 39.27 1.63
C ALA A 608 -13.78 39.72 0.41
N PRO A 609 -12.61 40.34 0.59
CA PRO A 609 -11.69 40.60 -0.53
C PRO A 609 -11.24 39.28 -1.18
N GLY A 610 -11.39 39.19 -2.50
CA GLY A 610 -10.90 38.08 -3.32
C GLY A 610 -9.40 38.18 -3.60
N ARG A 611 -8.84 37.11 -4.18
CA ARG A 611 -7.40 36.96 -4.45
C ARG A 611 -6.86 38.05 -5.38
N ASP A 612 -7.62 38.37 -6.42
CA ASP A 612 -7.21 39.33 -7.45
C ASP A 612 -7.66 40.78 -7.12
N GLY A 613 -8.00 41.04 -5.86
CA GLY A 613 -8.52 42.33 -5.39
C GLY A 613 -10.01 42.54 -5.68
N GLY A 614 -10.69 41.52 -6.22
CA GLY A 614 -12.15 41.46 -6.41
C GLY A 614 -12.92 41.07 -5.14
N ALA A 615 -14.08 40.45 -5.29
CA ALA A 615 -14.84 39.88 -4.18
C ALA A 615 -14.52 38.38 -4.04
N GLY A 616 -14.64 37.84 -2.84
CA GLY A 616 -14.53 36.42 -2.54
C GLY A 616 -15.62 35.98 -1.56
N LEU A 617 -15.81 34.68 -1.44
CA LEU A 617 -16.80 34.06 -0.57
C LEU A 617 -16.14 33.65 0.75
N ALA A 618 -16.48 34.34 1.84
CA ALA A 618 -16.02 33.96 3.17
C ALA A 618 -16.99 32.96 3.82
N LEU A 619 -16.42 31.90 4.39
CA LEU A 619 -17.06 30.98 5.32
C LEU A 619 -16.51 31.22 6.72
N ASP A 620 -17.31 31.84 7.57
CA ASP A 620 -17.08 31.91 9.01
C ASP A 620 -17.65 30.64 9.64
N TYR A 621 -16.85 29.89 10.40
CA TYR A 621 -17.24 28.58 10.92
C TYR A 621 -16.90 28.40 12.40
N ARG A 622 -17.68 27.55 13.08
CA ARG A 622 -17.44 27.09 14.45
C ARG A 622 -17.57 25.58 14.52
N LEU A 623 -16.42 24.88 14.50
CA LEU A 623 -16.35 23.43 14.62
C LEU A 623 -16.07 23.04 16.09
N THR A 624 -16.96 23.50 16.99
CA THR A 624 -16.87 23.25 18.43
C THR A 624 -18.14 22.63 19.02
N GLY A 625 -18.03 22.02 20.21
CA GLY A 625 -19.17 21.70 21.07
C GLY A 625 -19.64 20.24 21.06
N THR A 626 -18.94 19.36 20.34
CA THR A 626 -19.16 17.91 20.34
C THR A 626 -17.88 17.20 19.92
N THR A 627 -17.68 15.94 20.29
CA THR A 627 -16.55 15.11 19.85
C THR A 627 -16.81 14.36 18.55
N ALA A 628 -18.05 14.30 18.07
CA ALA A 628 -18.42 13.73 16.77
C ALA A 628 -17.90 14.57 15.60
N THR A 629 -17.86 14.04 14.37
CA THR A 629 -17.48 14.80 13.16
C THR A 629 -18.26 16.11 13.01
N ARG A 630 -17.54 17.22 12.80
CA ARG A 630 -18.07 18.59 12.74
C ARG A 630 -17.78 19.19 11.37
N ALA A 631 -18.81 19.63 10.64
CA ALA A 631 -18.67 20.15 9.30
C ALA A 631 -19.46 21.45 9.08
N ALA A 632 -18.85 22.37 8.32
CA ALA A 632 -19.44 23.61 7.83
C ALA A 632 -19.47 23.58 6.30
N TYR A 633 -20.66 23.49 5.72
CA TYR A 633 -20.87 23.29 4.30
C TYR A 633 -21.19 24.58 3.56
N VAL A 634 -20.63 24.71 2.35
CA VAL A 634 -20.96 25.72 1.36
C VAL A 634 -21.72 25.03 0.22
N THR A 635 -23.01 25.27 0.16
CA THR A 635 -23.93 24.60 -0.77
C THR A 635 -24.43 25.58 -1.83
N PRO A 636 -24.26 25.30 -3.13
CA PRO A 636 -24.83 26.13 -4.19
C PRO A 636 -26.34 25.96 -4.25
N SER A 637 -27.08 27.06 -4.41
CA SER A 637 -28.53 27.02 -4.64
C SER A 637 -28.89 26.34 -5.96
N SER A 638 -27.95 26.28 -6.91
CA SER A 638 -28.06 25.54 -8.17
C SER A 638 -26.74 24.79 -8.43
N PRO A 639 -26.66 23.49 -8.09
CA PRO A 639 -25.47 22.66 -8.27
C PRO A 639 -24.89 22.72 -9.70
N PRO A 640 -23.63 23.20 -9.88
CA PRO A 640 -23.02 23.22 -11.19
C PRO A 640 -22.75 21.79 -11.67
N ALA A 641 -23.01 21.55 -12.96
CA ALA A 641 -22.68 20.28 -13.58
C ALA A 641 -21.15 20.14 -13.69
N VAL A 642 -20.63 18.97 -13.37
CA VAL A 642 -19.22 18.64 -13.60
C VAL A 642 -19.09 18.27 -15.09
N PRO A 643 -18.32 19.01 -15.89
CA PRO A 643 -18.17 18.72 -17.31
C PRO A 643 -17.61 17.29 -17.53
N PRO A 644 -18.09 16.55 -18.55
CA PRO A 644 -17.46 15.30 -18.95
C PRO A 644 -15.97 15.50 -19.24
N GLY A 645 -15.13 14.59 -18.73
CA GLY A 645 -13.67 14.68 -18.87
C GLY A 645 -12.97 15.51 -17.81
N THR A 646 -13.68 16.03 -16.80
CA THR A 646 -13.06 16.69 -15.65
C THR A 646 -12.11 15.72 -14.94
N GLN A 647 -10.83 16.09 -14.88
CA GLN A 647 -9.80 15.35 -14.16
C GLN A 647 -9.58 15.89 -12.75
N LYS A 648 -9.82 17.19 -12.52
CA LYS A 648 -9.71 17.82 -11.21
C LYS A 648 -10.77 18.88 -10.97
N ILE A 649 -11.13 19.05 -9.72
CA ILE A 649 -11.83 20.23 -9.20
C ILE A 649 -10.81 21.08 -8.45
N GLY A 650 -10.83 22.40 -8.62
CA GLY A 650 -9.89 23.30 -7.96
C GLY A 650 -10.58 24.55 -7.41
N LEU A 651 -9.99 25.16 -6.39
CA LEU A 651 -10.40 26.47 -5.88
C LEU A 651 -9.26 27.17 -5.14
N TRP A 652 -9.26 28.50 -5.13
CA TRP A 652 -8.35 29.30 -4.31
C TRP A 652 -8.90 29.44 -2.89
N VAL A 653 -8.03 29.23 -1.90
CA VAL A 653 -8.37 29.33 -0.47
C VAL A 653 -7.41 30.29 0.22
N ASP A 654 -7.93 31.34 0.83
CA ASP A 654 -7.24 32.11 1.86
C ASP A 654 -7.39 31.37 3.19
N GLY A 655 -6.29 30.76 3.64
CA GLY A 655 -6.29 29.90 4.83
C GLY A 655 -6.20 30.68 6.15
N ASP A 656 -6.72 30.09 7.22
CA ASP A 656 -6.65 30.63 8.60
C ASP A 656 -5.63 29.90 9.50
N GLY A 657 -4.95 28.88 8.98
CA GLY A 657 -3.97 28.07 9.69
C GLY A 657 -4.54 27.20 10.82
N LYS A 658 -5.86 26.96 10.86
CA LYS A 658 -6.50 26.17 11.93
C LYS A 658 -6.51 24.67 11.70
N GLY A 659 -6.21 24.22 10.47
CA GLY A 659 -6.07 22.80 10.15
C GLY A 659 -7.35 22.11 9.68
N ALA A 660 -8.42 22.85 9.38
CA ALA A 660 -9.66 22.24 8.87
C ALA A 660 -9.42 21.41 7.61
N TRP A 661 -10.02 20.23 7.53
CA TRP A 661 -9.99 19.40 6.33
C TRP A 661 -11.01 19.95 5.32
N LEU A 662 -10.54 20.30 4.12
CA LEU A 662 -11.38 20.82 3.04
C LEU A 662 -11.75 19.73 2.02
N ARG A 663 -13.04 19.56 1.77
CA ARG A 663 -13.60 18.48 0.93
C ARG A 663 -14.65 19.00 -0.05
N ALA A 664 -14.92 18.23 -1.10
CA ALA A 664 -16.02 18.45 -2.03
C ALA A 664 -16.88 17.19 -2.18
N GLU A 665 -18.18 17.38 -2.31
CA GLU A 665 -19.17 16.31 -2.55
C GLU A 665 -19.76 16.47 -3.95
N LEU A 666 -19.63 15.41 -4.74
CA LEU A 666 -20.24 15.26 -6.05
C LEU A 666 -21.44 14.32 -5.95
N ARG A 667 -22.45 14.54 -6.78
CA ARG A 667 -23.62 13.64 -6.86
C ARG A 667 -23.94 13.26 -8.29
N ASP A 668 -24.25 11.99 -8.49
CA ASP A 668 -24.71 11.46 -9.77
C ASP A 668 -26.22 11.70 -10.01
N ALA A 669 -26.72 11.24 -11.15
CA ALA A 669 -28.14 11.34 -11.50
C ALA A 669 -29.07 10.48 -10.61
N ALA A 670 -28.53 9.48 -9.92
CA ALA A 670 -29.23 8.67 -8.92
C ALA A 670 -29.14 9.26 -7.51
N ASN A 671 -28.57 10.47 -7.38
CA ASN A 671 -28.32 11.19 -6.13
C ASN A 671 -27.35 10.49 -5.18
N VAL A 672 -26.50 9.61 -5.71
CA VAL A 672 -25.41 8.94 -4.98
C VAL A 672 -24.23 9.90 -4.85
N ALA A 673 -23.69 10.01 -3.64
CA ALA A 673 -22.60 10.92 -3.34
C ALA A 673 -21.22 10.29 -3.57
N SER A 674 -20.28 11.09 -4.09
CA SER A 674 -18.86 10.80 -4.19
C SER A 674 -18.08 11.95 -3.54
N ILE A 675 -17.21 11.65 -2.59
CA ILE A 675 -16.45 12.66 -1.85
C ILE A 675 -15.00 12.67 -2.32
N VAL A 676 -14.46 13.87 -2.56
CA VAL A 676 -13.06 14.10 -2.92
C VAL A 676 -12.43 15.12 -1.97
N ASP A 677 -11.15 14.96 -1.67
CA ASP A 677 -10.43 15.81 -0.72
C ASP A 677 -9.66 16.90 -1.45
N LEU A 678 -10.00 18.15 -1.19
CA LEU A 678 -9.32 19.32 -1.77
C LEU A 678 -8.02 19.62 -1.03
N SER A 679 -8.05 19.51 0.29
CA SER A 679 -6.86 19.64 1.14
C SER A 679 -7.09 18.99 2.49
N LEU A 680 -6.20 18.08 2.91
CA LEU A 680 -6.33 17.33 4.16
C LEU A 680 -6.24 18.21 5.43
N SER A 681 -5.65 19.39 5.32
CA SER A 681 -5.50 20.34 6.43
C SER A 681 -5.23 21.72 5.87
N VAL A 682 -6.00 22.72 6.30
CA VAL A 682 -5.72 24.14 6.05
C VAL A 682 -4.83 24.69 7.17
N ASP A 683 -3.54 24.30 7.16
CA ASP A 683 -2.51 24.70 8.14
C ASP A 683 -1.69 25.93 7.70
N TRP A 684 -2.06 26.55 6.57
CA TRP A 684 -1.42 27.74 6.05
C TRP A 684 -2.30 28.98 6.26
N THR A 685 -1.65 30.14 6.18
CA THR A 685 -2.31 31.45 6.06
C THR A 685 -2.03 32.05 4.68
N GLY A 686 -2.98 32.79 4.11
CA GLY A 686 -2.85 33.38 2.77
C GLY A 686 -3.43 32.50 1.66
N TRP A 687 -3.45 33.05 0.44
CA TRP A 687 -4.00 32.39 -0.75
C TRP A 687 -3.17 31.21 -1.24
N LYS A 688 -3.81 30.05 -1.38
CA LYS A 688 -3.26 28.84 -1.99
C LYS A 688 -4.31 28.20 -2.90
N TYR A 689 -3.89 27.75 -4.08
CA TYR A 689 -4.75 26.97 -4.95
C TYR A 689 -4.72 25.51 -4.53
N VAL A 690 -5.90 24.96 -4.25
CA VAL A 690 -6.06 23.55 -3.86
C VAL A 690 -6.85 22.83 -4.93
N THR A 691 -6.54 21.55 -5.16
CA THR A 691 -7.22 20.73 -6.16
C THR A 691 -7.47 19.32 -5.64
N ALA A 692 -8.59 18.73 -6.03
CA ALA A 692 -8.87 17.31 -5.85
C ALA A 692 -8.97 16.61 -7.20
N THR A 693 -8.33 15.46 -7.34
CA THR A 693 -8.49 14.60 -8.53
C THR A 693 -9.87 13.96 -8.51
N ILE A 694 -10.55 13.98 -9.66
CA ILE A 694 -11.79 13.24 -9.88
C ILE A 694 -11.42 11.78 -10.18
N PRO A 695 -11.90 10.81 -9.39
CA PRO A 695 -11.67 9.40 -9.69
C PRO A 695 -12.19 9.04 -11.09
N ALA A 696 -11.39 8.28 -11.84
CA ALA A 696 -11.86 7.67 -13.08
C ALA A 696 -13.01 6.70 -12.77
N GLY A 697 -13.95 6.51 -13.70
CA GLY A 697 -15.05 5.56 -13.53
C GLY A 697 -16.30 6.10 -12.81
N LEU A 698 -16.30 7.35 -12.34
CA LEU A 698 -17.52 7.95 -11.78
C LEU A 698 -18.68 7.94 -12.79
N PRO A 699 -19.93 7.66 -12.36
CA PRO A 699 -21.09 7.68 -13.25
C PRO A 699 -21.27 9.03 -13.95
N ALA A 700 -21.81 9.03 -15.17
CA ALA A 700 -22.09 10.26 -15.91
C ALA A 700 -23.11 11.17 -15.19
N GLY A 701 -23.06 12.46 -15.49
CA GLY A 701 -24.01 13.44 -14.95
C GLY A 701 -23.70 13.94 -13.54
N GLN A 702 -22.44 13.84 -13.10
CA GLN A 702 -21.98 14.39 -11.82
C GLN A 702 -22.29 15.89 -11.69
N ARG A 703 -22.66 16.31 -10.48
CA ARG A 703 -22.87 17.70 -10.08
C ARG A 703 -22.14 17.97 -8.78
N LEU A 704 -21.56 19.16 -8.63
CA LEU A 704 -21.01 19.58 -7.34
C LEU A 704 -22.15 19.93 -6.39
N ALA A 705 -22.38 19.08 -5.39
CA ALA A 705 -23.42 19.27 -4.39
C ALA A 705 -23.02 20.27 -3.32
N ARG A 706 -21.75 20.28 -2.90
CA ARG A 706 -21.20 21.21 -1.89
C ARG A 706 -19.68 21.06 -1.78
N PHE A 707 -19.03 22.07 -1.21
CA PHE A 707 -17.67 21.95 -0.65
C PHE A 707 -17.69 22.44 0.80
N TYR A 708 -16.79 21.95 1.64
CA TYR A 708 -16.95 22.11 3.09
C TYR A 708 -15.65 21.92 3.87
N ALA A 709 -15.58 22.62 5.00
CA ALA A 709 -14.58 22.43 6.04
C ALA A 709 -15.11 21.41 7.05
N VAL A 710 -14.30 20.41 7.42
CA VAL A 710 -14.66 19.38 8.39
C VAL A 710 -13.52 19.13 9.38
N GLU A 711 -13.89 18.79 10.61
CA GLU A 711 -13.00 18.38 11.69
C GLU A 711 -13.57 17.12 12.35
N ASN A 712 -12.79 16.05 12.35
CA ASN A 712 -13.19 14.74 12.84
C ASN A 712 -12.32 14.23 14.00
N VAL A 713 -11.26 14.96 14.37
CA VAL A 713 -10.44 14.64 15.54
C VAL A 713 -11.15 15.17 16.80
N PRO A 714 -11.55 14.31 17.75
CA PRO A 714 -12.36 14.73 18.90
C PRO A 714 -11.81 15.92 19.68
N ASP A 715 -10.49 15.97 19.88
CA ASP A 715 -9.81 16.98 20.70
C ASP A 715 -9.53 18.30 19.95
N GLN A 716 -9.72 18.33 18.64
CA GLN A 716 -9.53 19.54 17.83
C GLN A 716 -10.84 20.33 17.74
N GLN A 717 -10.89 21.45 18.44
CA GLN A 717 -12.10 22.29 18.59
C GLN A 717 -11.72 23.75 18.34
N TYR A 718 -12.20 24.33 17.25
CA TYR A 718 -11.84 25.70 16.88
C TYR A 718 -12.89 26.41 16.03
N GLU A 719 -12.70 27.72 15.94
CA GLU A 719 -13.45 28.66 15.12
C GLU A 719 -12.49 29.35 14.18
N GLY A 720 -12.96 29.69 12.99
CA GLY A 720 -12.11 30.24 11.94
C GLY A 720 -12.89 30.84 10.79
N ARG A 721 -12.13 31.26 9.78
CA ARG A 721 -12.64 31.90 8.57
C ARG A 721 -11.80 31.48 7.37
N LEU A 722 -12.44 30.87 6.39
CA LEU A 722 -11.83 30.62 5.09
C LEU A 722 -12.43 31.57 4.06
N VAL A 723 -11.62 32.08 3.14
CA VAL A 723 -12.12 32.83 1.97
C VAL A 723 -11.82 32.04 0.71
N PHE A 724 -12.82 31.91 -0.16
CA PHE A 724 -12.74 31.14 -1.38
C PHE A 724 -12.88 32.04 -2.61
N ASP A 725 -12.15 31.68 -3.66
CA ASP A 725 -12.16 32.38 -4.94
C ASP A 725 -11.97 31.38 -6.10
N ASP A 726 -12.56 31.64 -7.26
CA ASP A 726 -12.43 30.85 -8.50
C ASP A 726 -12.56 29.32 -8.33
N LEU A 727 -13.78 28.83 -8.15
CA LEU A 727 -14.08 27.41 -8.29
C LEU A 727 -13.94 26.98 -9.75
N THR A 728 -13.06 26.01 -10.04
CA THR A 728 -12.78 25.54 -11.39
C THR A 728 -12.88 24.02 -11.56
N PHE A 729 -13.07 23.60 -12.81
CA PHE A 729 -12.90 22.24 -13.29
C PHE A 729 -11.77 22.17 -14.31
N GLU A 730 -10.80 21.29 -14.11
CA GLU A 730 -9.78 21.00 -15.13
C GLU A 730 -10.29 19.91 -16.06
N VAL A 731 -10.73 20.30 -17.25
CA VAL A 731 -11.44 19.41 -18.18
C VAL A 731 -10.50 18.94 -19.28
N ALA A 732 -10.35 17.63 -19.43
CA ALA A 732 -9.64 17.02 -20.53
C ALA A 732 -10.59 16.71 -21.69
N PRO A 733 -10.08 16.67 -22.94
CA PRO A 733 -10.83 16.08 -24.04
C PRO A 733 -11.27 14.66 -23.71
N THR A 734 -12.47 14.29 -24.15
CA THR A 734 -13.03 12.95 -23.98
C THR A 734 -13.22 12.26 -25.32
N THR A 735 -13.24 10.93 -25.28
CA THR A 735 -13.68 10.10 -26.41
C THR A 735 -14.62 9.04 -25.88
N ALA A 736 -15.46 8.49 -26.77
CA ALA A 736 -16.36 7.40 -26.41
C ALA A 736 -15.53 6.12 -26.21
N VAL A 737 -15.52 5.61 -24.97
CA VAL A 737 -14.92 4.32 -24.63
C VAL A 737 -16.04 3.30 -24.52
N PRO A 738 -16.00 2.17 -25.24
CA PRO A 738 -16.95 1.08 -25.05
C PRO A 738 -16.95 0.60 -23.59
N ALA A 739 -18.13 0.37 -23.01
CA ALA A 739 -18.24 -0.18 -21.67
C ALA A 739 -17.89 -1.68 -21.69
N ASP A 740 -16.98 -2.08 -20.82
CA ASP A 740 -16.70 -3.50 -20.58
C ASP A 740 -17.85 -4.13 -19.79
N PRO A 741 -18.25 -5.38 -20.09
CA PRO A 741 -19.25 -6.09 -19.30
C PRO A 741 -18.83 -6.21 -17.84
N ALA A 742 -19.74 -5.90 -16.92
CA ALA A 742 -19.51 -6.09 -15.49
C ALA A 742 -19.25 -7.59 -15.18
N PRO A 743 -18.21 -7.92 -14.40
CA PRO A 743 -18.00 -9.30 -13.99
C PRO A 743 -19.11 -9.74 -13.05
N HIS A 744 -19.78 -10.85 -13.39
CA HIS A 744 -20.76 -11.50 -12.51
C HIS A 744 -20.12 -12.75 -11.92
N ASP A 745 -20.06 -12.84 -10.60
CA ASP A 745 -19.53 -14.02 -9.93
C ASP A 745 -20.62 -15.11 -9.77
N PRO A 746 -20.37 -16.36 -10.20
CA PRO A 746 -21.35 -17.44 -10.15
C PRO A 746 -21.71 -17.92 -8.73
N ALA A 747 -20.91 -17.56 -7.71
CA ALA A 747 -21.26 -17.81 -6.32
C ALA A 747 -22.48 -16.99 -5.90
N LEU A 748 -22.79 -15.86 -6.55
CA LEU A 748 -24.03 -15.14 -6.32
C LEU A 748 -25.18 -15.79 -7.10
N VAL A 749 -26.17 -16.29 -6.37
CA VAL A 749 -27.36 -16.90 -6.95
C VAL A 749 -28.26 -15.80 -7.50
N THR A 750 -28.47 -15.77 -8.82
CA THR A 750 -29.45 -14.89 -9.49
C THR A 750 -30.74 -15.61 -9.89
N ASP A 751 -30.69 -16.95 -9.94
CA ASP A 751 -31.84 -17.83 -10.15
C ASP A 751 -31.76 -19.08 -9.25
N GLY A 752 -32.72 -19.23 -8.35
CA GLY A 752 -32.90 -20.36 -7.45
C GLY A 752 -32.75 -20.00 -5.97
N VAL A 753 -32.67 -21.03 -5.12
CA VAL A 753 -32.53 -20.89 -3.66
C VAL A 753 -31.44 -21.80 -3.11
N LEU A 754 -30.76 -21.31 -2.07
CA LEU A 754 -29.71 -21.98 -1.32
C LEU A 754 -30.33 -22.97 -0.33
N THR A 755 -29.89 -24.22 -0.42
CA THR A 755 -30.23 -25.31 0.49
C THR A 755 -28.96 -26.06 0.89
N GLY A 756 -29.01 -26.77 2.01
CA GLY A 756 -27.85 -27.51 2.55
C GLY A 756 -26.75 -26.60 3.12
N GLY A 757 -25.63 -27.21 3.53
CA GLY A 757 -24.47 -26.51 4.10
C GLY A 757 -24.72 -25.80 5.43
N LEU A 758 -23.71 -25.03 5.87
CA LEU A 758 -23.87 -23.99 6.88
C LEU A 758 -24.52 -22.76 6.24
N ARG A 759 -25.59 -22.25 6.82
CA ARG A 759 -26.30 -21.05 6.33
C ARG A 759 -26.13 -19.88 7.30
N VAL A 760 -25.59 -18.76 6.83
CA VAL A 760 -25.32 -17.56 7.62
C VAL A 760 -26.11 -16.39 7.04
N ALA A 761 -27.01 -15.79 7.82
CA ALA A 761 -27.65 -14.54 7.42
C ALA A 761 -26.79 -13.35 7.88
N VAL A 762 -26.47 -12.44 6.98
CA VAL A 762 -25.62 -11.26 7.23
C VAL A 762 -26.49 -10.01 7.19
N VAL A 763 -26.46 -9.23 8.27
CA VAL A 763 -27.19 -7.97 8.44
C VAL A 763 -26.19 -6.91 8.88
N SER A 764 -26.22 -5.72 8.28
CA SER A 764 -25.28 -4.63 8.62
C SER A 764 -25.88 -3.27 8.30
N ASP A 765 -25.22 -2.19 8.75
CA ASP A 765 -25.52 -0.82 8.30
C ASP A 765 -27.00 -0.44 8.50
N ALA A 766 -27.53 -0.77 9.68
CA ALA A 766 -28.84 -0.31 10.11
C ALA A 766 -28.80 1.14 10.59
N GLN A 767 -27.72 1.50 11.29
CA GLN A 767 -27.41 2.85 11.82
C GLN A 767 -28.59 3.54 12.51
N PHE A 768 -29.29 2.84 13.41
CA PHE A 768 -30.32 3.51 14.23
C PHE A 768 -29.73 4.16 15.49
N THR A 769 -30.51 5.03 16.12
CA THR A 769 -30.18 5.69 17.39
C THR A 769 -31.24 5.42 18.45
N ALA A 770 -30.86 5.52 19.72
CA ALA A 770 -31.77 5.48 20.86
C ALA A 770 -32.62 6.76 21.02
N ASP A 771 -32.32 7.82 20.26
CA ASP A 771 -33.11 9.06 20.26
C ASP A 771 -34.44 8.87 19.51
N ASP A 772 -34.51 7.92 18.58
CA ASP A 772 -35.72 7.53 17.85
C ASP A 772 -35.94 6.01 17.88
N PRO A 773 -36.27 5.43 19.07
CA PRO A 773 -36.35 3.98 19.26
C PRO A 773 -37.54 3.33 18.52
N ALA A 774 -38.49 4.13 18.02
CA ALA A 774 -39.60 3.71 17.17
C ALA A 774 -39.45 4.17 15.71
N GLY A 775 -38.26 4.68 15.36
CA GLY A 775 -37.97 5.30 14.08
C GLY A 775 -37.91 4.33 12.91
N PRO A 776 -37.87 4.88 11.68
CA PRO A 776 -37.85 4.07 10.46
C PRO A 776 -36.62 3.15 10.37
N LEU A 777 -35.45 3.56 10.88
CA LEU A 777 -34.24 2.74 10.86
C LEU A 777 -34.34 1.53 11.80
N VAL A 778 -34.92 1.71 13.00
CA VAL A 778 -35.21 0.58 13.92
C VAL A 778 -36.23 -0.37 13.30
N ALA A 779 -37.28 0.17 12.67
CA ALA A 779 -38.29 -0.66 12.01
C ALA A 779 -37.70 -1.50 10.86
N GLN A 780 -36.79 -0.92 10.07
CA GLN A 780 -36.09 -1.64 9.01
C GLN A 780 -35.10 -2.67 9.54
N ALA A 781 -34.35 -2.36 10.60
CA ALA A 781 -33.47 -3.31 11.26
C ALA A 781 -34.26 -4.54 11.75
N ARG A 782 -35.40 -4.32 12.42
CA ARG A 782 -36.30 -5.39 12.88
C ARG A 782 -36.84 -6.22 11.73
N ARG A 783 -37.25 -5.58 10.63
CA ARG A 783 -37.70 -6.27 9.41
C ARG A 783 -36.61 -7.19 8.87
N ALA A 784 -35.39 -6.68 8.68
CA ALA A 784 -34.27 -7.47 8.16
C ALA A 784 -33.98 -8.69 9.04
N LEU A 785 -33.97 -8.53 10.37
CA LEU A 785 -33.78 -9.65 11.31
C LEU A 785 -34.91 -10.69 11.22
N ARG A 786 -36.17 -10.28 11.12
CA ARG A 786 -37.31 -11.21 10.95
C ARG A 786 -37.23 -11.98 9.64
N GLU A 787 -36.91 -11.30 8.54
CA GLU A 787 -36.73 -11.92 7.24
C GLU A 787 -35.55 -12.90 7.24
N ALA A 788 -34.44 -12.52 7.88
CA ALA A 788 -33.27 -13.37 8.08
C ALA A 788 -33.66 -14.64 8.86
N VAL A 789 -34.34 -14.52 10.00
CA VAL A 789 -34.82 -15.68 10.79
C VAL A 789 -35.79 -16.54 9.99
N ALA A 790 -36.71 -15.94 9.22
CA ALA A 790 -37.67 -16.66 8.39
C ALA A 790 -37.00 -17.53 7.31
N ALA A 791 -35.80 -17.16 6.86
CA ALA A 791 -35.01 -17.95 5.94
C ALA A 791 -34.34 -19.18 6.59
N LYS A 792 -34.48 -19.36 7.92
CA LYS A 792 -33.94 -20.47 8.72
C LYS A 792 -32.41 -20.65 8.59
N PRO A 793 -31.62 -19.62 8.92
CA PRO A 793 -30.17 -19.73 8.94
C PRO A 793 -29.72 -20.56 10.15
N ASP A 794 -28.50 -21.08 10.09
CA ASP A 794 -27.85 -21.70 11.24
C ASP A 794 -27.26 -20.65 12.21
N LEU A 795 -26.93 -19.45 11.71
CA LEU A 795 -26.54 -18.30 12.52
C LEU A 795 -26.84 -16.96 11.82
N VAL A 796 -26.97 -15.90 12.62
CA VAL A 796 -27.04 -14.50 12.14
C VAL A 796 -25.75 -13.77 12.49
N LEU A 797 -25.14 -13.13 11.49
CA LEU A 797 -23.96 -12.28 11.65
C LEU A 797 -24.39 -10.82 11.50
N LEU A 798 -24.26 -10.05 12.58
CA LEU A 798 -24.37 -8.60 12.57
C LEU A 798 -22.98 -8.03 12.23
N ASN A 799 -22.81 -7.55 10.99
CA ASN A 799 -21.50 -7.16 10.46
C ASN A 799 -21.27 -5.64 10.50
N GLY A 800 -21.36 -5.07 11.71
CA GLY A 800 -21.09 -3.66 11.99
C GLY A 800 -22.19 -2.68 11.57
N ASP A 801 -22.04 -1.45 12.06
CA ASP A 801 -22.92 -0.29 11.83
C ASP A 801 -24.40 -0.60 12.12
N PHE A 802 -24.67 -1.38 13.16
CA PHE A 802 -26.05 -1.62 13.60
C PHE A 802 -26.62 -0.36 14.29
N VAL A 803 -25.77 0.32 15.07
CA VAL A 803 -26.05 1.64 15.66
C VAL A 803 -25.28 2.73 14.94
N ASP A 804 -25.73 3.98 15.05
CA ASP A 804 -25.11 5.12 14.35
C ASP A 804 -24.01 5.83 15.15
N ARG A 805 -24.13 5.95 16.49
CA ARG A 805 -23.22 6.83 17.27
C ARG A 805 -22.33 6.11 18.28
N GLY A 806 -22.46 4.79 18.41
CA GLY A 806 -21.67 4.00 19.36
C GLY A 806 -21.86 4.40 20.84
N THR A 807 -22.98 5.04 21.19
CA THR A 807 -23.24 5.46 22.56
C THR A 807 -23.84 4.32 23.40
N ALA A 808 -23.66 4.38 24.73
CA ALA A 808 -24.25 3.38 25.63
C ALA A 808 -25.79 3.23 25.47
N PRO A 809 -26.60 4.31 25.36
CA PRO A 809 -28.03 4.19 25.06
C PRO A 809 -28.33 3.48 23.74
N ASP A 810 -27.57 3.76 22.67
CA ASP A 810 -27.76 3.10 21.38
C ASP A 810 -27.53 1.58 21.50
N PHE A 811 -26.52 1.16 22.27
CA PHE A 811 -26.26 -0.27 22.51
C PHE A 811 -27.29 -0.96 23.41
N VAL A 812 -27.90 -0.24 24.35
CA VAL A 812 -29.05 -0.75 25.11
C VAL A 812 -30.21 -1.06 24.17
N LEU A 813 -30.53 -0.12 23.26
CA LEU A 813 -31.57 -0.34 22.24
C LEU A 813 -31.20 -1.50 21.30
N ALA A 814 -29.94 -1.57 20.84
CA ALA A 814 -29.48 -2.66 19.99
C ALA A 814 -29.66 -4.02 20.64
N ARG A 815 -29.27 -4.15 21.91
CA ARG A 815 -29.45 -5.39 22.68
C ARG A 815 -30.93 -5.75 22.83
N GLN A 816 -31.81 -4.76 23.02
CA GLN A 816 -33.25 -4.97 23.04
C GLN A 816 -33.77 -5.50 21.70
N VAL A 817 -33.43 -4.84 20.58
CA VAL A 817 -33.84 -5.25 19.22
C VAL A 817 -33.36 -6.68 18.93
N ILE A 818 -32.11 -7.00 19.22
CA ILE A 818 -31.53 -8.33 19.02
C ILE A 818 -32.24 -9.38 19.86
N ALA A 819 -32.49 -9.10 21.14
CA ALA A 819 -33.16 -10.03 22.04
C ALA A 819 -34.60 -10.34 21.60
N GLU A 820 -35.32 -9.33 21.10
CA GLU A 820 -36.72 -9.47 20.66
C GLU A 820 -36.84 -10.18 19.30
N GLU A 821 -35.96 -9.92 18.34
CA GLU A 821 -36.07 -10.45 16.98
C GLU A 821 -35.29 -11.75 16.76
N LEU A 822 -34.15 -11.93 17.44
CA LEU A 822 -33.32 -13.15 17.36
C LEU A 822 -33.49 -14.03 18.59
N GLY A 823 -33.35 -13.47 19.80
CA GLY A 823 -33.50 -14.19 21.06
C GLY A 823 -32.73 -15.52 21.09
N GLU A 824 -33.41 -16.59 21.48
CA GLU A 824 -32.90 -17.97 21.42
C GLU A 824 -33.29 -18.70 20.11
N LEU A 825 -33.92 -18.01 19.14
CA LEU A 825 -34.37 -18.63 17.89
C LEU A 825 -33.21 -19.05 17.00
N VAL A 826 -32.11 -18.30 17.03
CA VAL A 826 -30.92 -18.54 16.22
C VAL A 826 -29.67 -17.97 16.92
N PRO A 827 -28.52 -18.68 16.91
CA PRO A 827 -27.25 -18.12 17.36
C PRO A 827 -26.88 -16.87 16.57
N TRP A 828 -26.26 -15.90 17.23
CA TRP A 828 -25.81 -14.68 16.57
C TRP A 828 -24.46 -14.20 17.07
N TYR A 829 -23.74 -13.49 16.19
CA TYR A 829 -22.47 -12.84 16.47
C TYR A 829 -22.50 -11.40 15.97
N TYR A 830 -21.78 -10.51 16.65
CA TYR A 830 -21.74 -9.09 16.32
C TYR A 830 -20.29 -8.63 16.16
N VAL A 831 -19.93 -8.25 14.94
CA VAL A 831 -18.66 -7.61 14.58
C VAL A 831 -18.85 -6.09 14.65
N PRO A 832 -17.98 -5.33 15.33
CA PRO A 832 -18.08 -3.87 15.35
C PRO A 832 -17.71 -3.24 14.00
N GLY A 833 -18.46 -2.22 13.59
CA GLY A 833 -18.14 -1.29 12.51
C GLY A 833 -17.62 0.04 13.03
N ASN A 834 -17.39 1.01 12.14
CA ASN A 834 -16.86 2.31 12.54
C ASN A 834 -17.86 3.07 13.41
N HIS A 835 -19.17 2.97 13.14
CA HIS A 835 -20.17 3.68 13.93
C HIS A 835 -20.29 3.12 15.36
N GLU A 836 -19.90 1.87 15.61
CA GLU A 836 -19.76 1.35 16.97
C GLU A 836 -18.60 1.99 17.76
N ALA A 837 -17.58 2.53 17.06
CA ALA A 837 -16.42 3.18 17.67
C ALA A 837 -16.56 4.70 17.84
N GLU A 838 -17.62 5.32 17.30
CA GLU A 838 -17.81 6.79 17.28
C GLU A 838 -18.26 7.41 18.62
N GLY A 839 -18.53 6.59 19.65
CA GLY A 839 -19.03 7.04 20.96
C GLY A 839 -18.07 7.85 21.83
N GLY A 840 -16.94 8.32 21.28
CA GLY A 840 -15.93 9.12 21.97
C GLY A 840 -15.00 8.35 22.92
N ASN A 841 -15.24 7.06 23.13
CA ASN A 841 -14.39 6.17 23.94
C ASN A 841 -13.91 4.93 23.16
N GLY A 842 -13.87 5.03 21.83
CA GLY A 842 -13.62 3.90 20.95
C GLY A 842 -14.68 2.80 21.14
N LEU A 843 -14.25 1.55 21.27
CA LEU A 843 -15.15 0.40 21.43
C LEU A 843 -15.49 0.06 22.88
N ALA A 844 -15.14 0.89 23.87
CA ALA A 844 -15.38 0.55 25.28
C ALA A 844 -16.88 0.33 25.59
N ASN A 845 -17.76 1.15 25.01
CA ASN A 845 -19.22 0.97 25.15
C ASN A 845 -19.70 -0.32 24.47
N PHE A 846 -19.18 -0.64 23.29
CA PHE A 846 -19.48 -1.88 22.58
C PHE A 846 -19.05 -3.08 23.42
N GLN A 847 -17.83 -3.07 23.96
CA GLN A 847 -17.29 -4.16 24.77
C GLN A 847 -18.10 -4.38 26.06
N ALA A 848 -18.53 -3.30 26.71
CA ALA A 848 -19.42 -3.39 27.87
C ALA A 848 -20.77 -4.02 27.50
N ALA A 849 -21.28 -3.74 26.29
CA ALA A 849 -22.57 -4.22 25.83
C ALA A 849 -22.54 -5.60 25.17
N PHE A 850 -21.44 -6.04 24.55
CA PHE A 850 -21.39 -7.26 23.72
C PHE A 850 -20.14 -8.13 23.94
N GLY A 851 -19.14 -7.65 24.67
CA GLY A 851 -17.94 -8.42 25.03
C GLY A 851 -16.78 -8.21 24.07
N VAL A 852 -16.29 -9.29 23.46
CA VAL A 852 -15.07 -9.25 22.61
C VAL A 852 -15.32 -8.54 21.28
N THR A 853 -14.30 -7.89 20.72
CA THR A 853 -14.38 -7.19 19.42
C THR A 853 -13.98 -8.08 18.25
N HIS A 854 -13.21 -9.13 18.51
CA HIS A 854 -12.77 -10.13 17.54
C HIS A 854 -12.72 -11.52 18.21
N GLN A 855 -13.00 -12.58 17.45
CA GLN A 855 -13.00 -13.96 17.98
C GLN A 855 -13.00 -15.02 16.86
N VAL A 856 -12.69 -16.26 17.22
CA VAL A 856 -12.79 -17.44 16.35
C VAL A 856 -13.86 -18.38 16.89
N VAL A 857 -14.79 -18.81 16.03
CA VAL A 857 -15.86 -19.76 16.40
C VAL A 857 -16.07 -20.80 15.31
N ASP A 858 -16.21 -22.07 15.71
CA ASP A 858 -16.45 -23.17 14.77
C ASP A 858 -17.93 -23.56 14.78
N VAL A 859 -18.60 -23.47 13.62
CA VAL A 859 -20.02 -23.76 13.47
C VAL A 859 -20.21 -24.80 12.36
N ARG A 860 -20.76 -25.97 12.71
CA ARG A 860 -20.99 -27.11 11.79
C ARG A 860 -19.76 -27.49 10.94
N GLY A 861 -18.56 -27.37 11.53
CA GLY A 861 -17.28 -27.68 10.88
C GLY A 861 -16.78 -26.57 9.95
N ILE A 862 -17.34 -25.37 10.00
CA ILE A 862 -16.79 -24.17 9.33
C ILE A 862 -16.26 -23.23 10.42
N ARG A 863 -15.04 -22.75 10.24
CA ARG A 863 -14.43 -21.78 11.16
C ARG A 863 -14.76 -20.37 10.74
N LEU A 864 -15.44 -19.63 11.60
CA LEU A 864 -15.67 -18.20 11.44
C LEU A 864 -14.56 -17.45 12.19
N VAL A 865 -13.89 -16.53 11.49
CA VAL A 865 -12.90 -15.63 12.06
C VAL A 865 -13.49 -14.22 11.99
N LEU A 866 -13.87 -13.68 13.13
CA LEU A 866 -14.52 -12.38 13.27
C LEU A 866 -13.46 -11.35 13.65
N LEU A 867 -13.28 -10.31 12.84
CA LEU A 867 -12.22 -9.32 12.96
C LEU A 867 -12.79 -7.93 13.20
N ASP A 868 -12.13 -7.17 14.06
CA ASP A 868 -12.38 -5.76 14.30
C ASP A 868 -11.62 -4.92 13.27
N SER A 869 -12.35 -4.48 12.24
CA SER A 869 -11.88 -3.48 11.28
C SER A 869 -12.58 -2.13 11.44
N SER A 870 -13.20 -1.85 12.59
CA SER A 870 -13.96 -0.61 12.85
C SER A 870 -13.17 0.68 12.58
N ARG A 871 -11.83 0.64 12.64
CA ARG A 871 -10.94 1.77 12.36
C ARG A 871 -10.38 1.80 10.93
N GLY A 872 -10.94 1.03 10.00
CA GLY A 872 -10.44 0.94 8.62
C GLY A 872 -9.08 0.23 8.49
N SER A 873 -8.58 -0.42 9.55
CA SER A 873 -7.36 -1.21 9.58
C SER A 873 -7.51 -2.37 10.57
N LEU A 874 -7.00 -3.54 10.21
CA LEU A 874 -6.93 -4.71 11.08
C LEU A 874 -5.92 -4.50 12.21
N ARG A 875 -4.80 -3.82 11.94
CA ARG A 875 -3.80 -3.48 12.96
C ARG A 875 -4.35 -2.48 13.97
N ALA A 876 -5.10 -1.48 13.52
CA ALA A 876 -5.70 -0.46 14.40
C ALA A 876 -6.78 -1.03 15.34
N GLY A 877 -7.42 -2.15 15.00
CA GLY A 877 -8.31 -2.89 15.91
C GLY A 877 -7.57 -3.73 16.97
N GLY A 878 -6.24 -3.84 16.88
CA GLY A 878 -5.38 -4.62 17.79
C GLY A 878 -4.59 -5.69 17.03
N PHE A 879 -3.26 -5.73 17.22
CA PHE A 879 -2.39 -6.65 16.45
C PHE A 879 -2.53 -8.13 16.88
N ASP A 880 -3.06 -8.40 18.07
CA ASP A 880 -3.42 -9.74 18.54
C ASP A 880 -4.45 -10.40 17.61
N GLN A 881 -5.37 -9.64 17.02
CA GLN A 881 -6.34 -10.19 16.06
C GLN A 881 -5.68 -10.64 14.74
N VAL A 882 -4.62 -9.94 14.29
CA VAL A 882 -3.86 -10.30 13.08
C VAL A 882 -3.14 -11.63 13.31
N ARG A 883 -2.56 -11.80 14.51
CA ARG A 883 -1.98 -13.08 14.95
C ARG A 883 -3.04 -14.18 15.10
N MET A 884 -4.20 -13.84 15.66
CA MET A 884 -5.35 -14.74 15.78
C MET A 884 -5.79 -15.24 14.39
N LEU A 885 -5.91 -14.35 13.40
CA LEU A 885 -6.23 -14.71 12.02
C LEU A 885 -5.24 -15.71 11.45
N ARG A 886 -3.92 -15.42 11.54
CA ARG A 886 -2.88 -16.35 11.05
C ARG A 886 -2.99 -17.72 11.73
N SER A 887 -3.10 -17.73 13.05
CA SER A 887 -3.24 -18.95 13.86
C SER A 887 -4.51 -19.74 13.51
N ALA A 888 -5.63 -19.04 13.28
CA ALA A 888 -6.91 -19.62 12.93
C ALA A 888 -6.85 -20.35 11.59
N LEU A 889 -6.21 -19.73 10.58
CA LEU A 889 -5.99 -20.33 9.26
C LEU A 889 -5.04 -21.53 9.33
N ASP A 890 -3.91 -21.39 10.03
CA ASP A 890 -2.91 -22.46 10.19
C ASP A 890 -3.49 -23.69 10.90
N SER A 891 -4.24 -23.46 11.97
CA SER A 891 -4.89 -24.56 12.70
C SER A 891 -6.06 -25.14 11.91
N ALA A 892 -6.85 -24.33 11.21
CA ALA A 892 -7.92 -24.80 10.34
C ALA A 892 -7.37 -25.68 9.20
N ALA A 893 -6.20 -25.38 8.66
CA ALA A 893 -5.60 -26.19 7.60
C ALA A 893 -5.28 -27.61 8.10
N ARG A 894 -4.78 -27.73 9.35
CA ARG A 894 -4.39 -29.01 9.96
C ARG A 894 -5.55 -29.79 10.58
N ASP A 895 -6.55 -29.10 11.13
CA ASP A 895 -7.69 -29.71 11.82
C ASP A 895 -8.68 -30.32 10.83
N ARG A 896 -8.92 -31.64 10.92
CA ARG A 896 -9.84 -32.35 10.02
C ARG A 896 -11.32 -32.10 10.33
N SER A 897 -11.65 -31.62 11.53
CA SER A 897 -13.02 -31.25 11.90
C SER A 897 -13.45 -29.92 11.26
N VAL A 898 -12.48 -29.07 10.95
CA VAL A 898 -12.68 -27.83 10.19
C VAL A 898 -12.57 -28.13 8.70
N ARG A 899 -13.63 -27.81 7.95
CA ARG A 899 -13.82 -28.11 6.53
C ARG A 899 -13.89 -26.88 5.64
N GLY A 900 -13.81 -25.68 6.22
CA GLY A 900 -13.78 -24.40 5.51
C GLY A 900 -13.63 -23.24 6.48
N VAL A 901 -13.33 -22.04 5.96
CA VAL A 901 -13.15 -20.81 6.74
C VAL A 901 -14.02 -19.69 6.17
N VAL A 902 -14.61 -18.87 7.04
CA VAL A 902 -15.21 -17.59 6.65
C VAL A 902 -14.58 -16.51 7.52
N VAL A 903 -14.00 -15.49 6.90
CA VAL A 903 -13.56 -14.28 7.59
C VAL A 903 -14.66 -13.23 7.49
N ALA A 904 -15.01 -12.62 8.61
CA ALA A 904 -15.94 -11.50 8.64
C ALA A 904 -15.28 -10.28 9.27
N MET A 905 -15.47 -9.13 8.64
CA MET A 905 -14.97 -7.83 9.08
C MET A 905 -15.89 -6.73 8.56
N HIS A 906 -15.90 -5.53 9.14
CA HIS A 906 -16.80 -4.48 8.65
C HIS A 906 -16.30 -3.83 7.35
N HIS A 907 -15.07 -3.31 7.33
CA HIS A 907 -14.47 -2.71 6.13
C HIS A 907 -13.98 -3.76 5.12
N PRO A 908 -14.39 -3.70 3.83
CA PRO A 908 -13.94 -4.62 2.79
C PRO A 908 -12.47 -4.44 2.40
N VAL A 909 -11.88 -5.49 1.81
CA VAL A 909 -10.55 -5.42 1.17
C VAL A 909 -10.54 -4.51 -0.04
N LYS A 910 -11.67 -4.34 -0.72
CA LYS A 910 -11.83 -3.50 -1.91
C LYS A 910 -13.25 -2.94 -1.94
N ASP A 911 -13.36 -1.64 -2.04
CA ASP A 911 -14.62 -0.96 -2.29
C ASP A 911 -14.87 -0.97 -3.82
N PRO A 912 -16.06 -1.38 -4.30
CA PRO A 912 -16.37 -1.44 -5.72
C PRO A 912 -16.61 -0.06 -6.33
N SER A 913 -16.80 0.97 -5.51
CA SER A 913 -16.94 2.34 -5.98
C SER A 913 -15.57 2.90 -6.45
N PRO A 914 -15.56 3.81 -7.44
CA PRO A 914 -14.30 4.34 -7.96
C PRO A 914 -13.51 5.21 -6.97
N THR A 915 -14.15 5.75 -5.94
CA THR A 915 -13.49 6.53 -4.88
C THR A 915 -12.68 5.64 -3.95
N GLY A 916 -13.10 4.39 -3.74
CA GLY A 916 -12.40 3.47 -2.86
C GLY A 916 -12.46 3.86 -1.37
N ASN A 917 -13.38 4.75 -0.98
CA ASN A 917 -13.36 5.39 0.34
C ASN A 917 -13.76 4.44 1.49
N SER A 918 -14.38 3.30 1.19
CA SER A 918 -14.99 2.42 2.19
C SER A 918 -14.21 1.12 2.40
N GLN A 919 -12.95 1.04 1.98
CA GLN A 919 -12.13 -0.17 2.11
C GLN A 919 -11.10 -0.04 3.23
N LEU A 920 -10.43 -1.14 3.57
CA LEU A 920 -9.24 -1.10 4.42
C LEU A 920 -8.24 -0.08 3.86
N GLY A 921 -7.87 0.89 4.70
CA GLY A 921 -7.01 2.01 4.33
C GLY A 921 -5.58 1.56 4.01
N ASP A 922 -5.07 0.58 4.76
CA ASP A 922 -3.80 -0.07 4.46
C ASP A 922 -3.98 -1.13 3.36
N ARG A 923 -3.46 -0.83 2.16
CA ARG A 923 -3.55 -1.73 1.00
C ARG A 923 -2.68 -2.99 1.14
N LYS A 924 -1.59 -2.94 1.93
CA LYS A 924 -0.78 -4.13 2.23
C LYS A 924 -1.53 -5.07 3.18
N GLU A 925 -2.32 -4.56 4.12
CA GLU A 925 -3.20 -5.40 4.96
C GLU A 925 -4.26 -6.13 4.12
N ALA A 926 -4.92 -5.42 3.20
CA ALA A 926 -5.89 -6.01 2.28
C ALA A 926 -5.26 -7.11 1.39
N THR A 927 -4.05 -6.85 0.90
CA THR A 927 -3.27 -7.81 0.10
C THR A 927 -2.87 -9.03 0.93
N LEU A 928 -2.42 -8.83 2.18
CA LEU A 928 -2.04 -9.90 3.10
C LEU A 928 -3.22 -10.83 3.41
N LEU A 929 -4.39 -10.27 3.72
CA LEU A 929 -5.61 -11.05 3.94
C LEU A 929 -5.94 -11.88 2.70
N THR A 930 -5.85 -11.27 1.52
CA THR A 930 -6.10 -11.97 0.25
C THR A 930 -5.13 -13.14 0.05
N GLN A 931 -3.83 -12.89 0.22
CA GLN A 931 -2.79 -13.90 0.09
C GLN A 931 -2.96 -15.05 1.10
N TRP A 932 -3.34 -14.75 2.35
CA TRP A 932 -3.53 -15.76 3.37
C TRP A 932 -4.76 -16.64 3.11
N LEU A 933 -5.88 -16.09 2.61
CA LEU A 933 -7.06 -16.87 2.26
C LEU A 933 -6.81 -17.74 1.02
N THR A 934 -6.23 -17.17 -0.03
CA THR A 934 -5.83 -17.93 -1.22
C THR A 934 -4.83 -19.03 -0.88
N GLY A 935 -3.80 -18.70 -0.08
CA GLY A 935 -2.80 -19.67 0.36
C GLY A 935 -3.40 -20.78 1.23
N PHE A 936 -4.40 -20.47 2.05
CA PHE A 936 -5.15 -21.46 2.82
C PHE A 936 -5.90 -22.44 1.91
N GLU A 937 -6.64 -21.95 0.90
CA GLU A 937 -7.35 -22.82 -0.05
C GLU A 937 -6.38 -23.72 -0.82
N GLN A 938 -5.29 -23.14 -1.34
CA GLN A 938 -4.30 -23.88 -2.12
C GLN A 938 -3.57 -24.94 -1.30
N ALA A 939 -3.21 -24.63 -0.04
CA ALA A 939 -2.47 -25.55 0.81
C ALA A 939 -3.35 -26.64 1.43
N SER A 940 -4.62 -26.33 1.75
CA SER A 940 -5.50 -27.24 2.49
C SER A 940 -6.57 -27.93 1.63
N GLY A 941 -6.89 -27.38 0.45
CA GLY A 941 -8.01 -27.79 -0.38
C GLY A 941 -9.39 -27.51 0.24
N LYS A 942 -9.46 -26.68 1.28
CA LYS A 942 -10.70 -26.31 1.97
C LYS A 942 -11.16 -24.92 1.50
N PRO A 943 -12.47 -24.69 1.31
CA PRO A 943 -12.99 -23.40 0.88
C PRO A 943 -12.76 -22.29 1.92
N ALA A 944 -12.49 -21.09 1.44
CA ALA A 944 -12.47 -19.85 2.20
C ALA A 944 -13.46 -18.83 1.61
N ALA A 945 -13.92 -17.90 2.44
CA ALA A 945 -14.69 -16.74 1.99
C ALA A 945 -14.42 -15.54 2.89
N ALA A 946 -14.61 -14.33 2.37
CA ALA A 946 -14.61 -13.11 3.16
C ALA A 946 -15.95 -12.39 3.04
N VAL A 947 -16.45 -11.89 4.16
CA VAL A 947 -17.70 -11.14 4.27
C VAL A 947 -17.38 -9.78 4.87
N ALA A 948 -17.75 -8.73 4.15
CA ALA A 948 -17.62 -7.34 4.57
C ALA A 948 -18.91 -6.54 4.34
N SER A 949 -18.90 -5.27 4.76
CA SER A 949 -20.04 -4.34 4.75
C SER A 949 -19.55 -2.91 4.46
N HIS A 950 -20.04 -1.88 5.15
CA HIS A 950 -19.54 -0.49 5.16
C HIS A 950 -19.76 0.32 3.87
N ALA A 951 -19.40 -0.22 2.71
CA ALA A 951 -19.52 0.47 1.41
C ALA A 951 -20.96 0.76 0.99
N GLY A 952 -21.95 0.19 1.68
CA GLY A 952 -23.37 0.47 1.48
C GLY A 952 -23.93 0.01 0.13
N VAL A 953 -23.31 -1.02 -0.44
CA VAL A 953 -23.64 -1.62 -1.73
C VAL A 953 -23.55 -3.14 -1.63
N PHE A 954 -24.50 -3.84 -2.25
CA PHE A 954 -24.41 -5.29 -2.42
C PHE A 954 -23.48 -5.61 -3.58
N SER A 955 -22.34 -6.24 -3.29
CA SER A 955 -21.36 -6.60 -4.31
C SER A 955 -20.67 -7.91 -3.98
N LEU A 956 -20.27 -8.65 -5.01
CA LEU A 956 -19.48 -9.86 -4.89
C LEU A 956 -18.34 -9.80 -5.89
N SER A 957 -17.13 -10.11 -5.42
CA SER A 957 -15.96 -10.29 -6.26
C SER A 957 -15.24 -11.57 -5.86
N ARG A 958 -14.44 -12.15 -6.77
CA ARG A 958 -13.58 -13.29 -6.48
C ARG A 958 -12.15 -12.98 -6.89
N VAL A 959 -11.23 -13.30 -6.00
CA VAL A 959 -9.81 -13.06 -6.19
C VAL A 959 -9.07 -14.34 -5.87
N ASP A 960 -8.39 -14.90 -6.87
CA ASP A 960 -7.60 -16.13 -6.75
C ASP A 960 -8.37 -17.28 -6.03
N GLY A 961 -9.59 -17.57 -6.49
CA GLY A 961 -10.47 -18.62 -5.97
C GLY A 961 -11.40 -18.18 -4.83
N VAL A 962 -11.01 -17.17 -4.05
CA VAL A 962 -11.74 -16.78 -2.83
C VAL A 962 -12.81 -15.73 -3.13
N PRO A 963 -14.09 -15.96 -2.79
CA PRO A 963 -15.14 -14.95 -2.88
C PRO A 963 -15.10 -13.94 -1.71
N TYR A 964 -15.27 -12.66 -2.07
CA TYR A 964 -15.35 -11.49 -1.19
C TYR A 964 -16.70 -10.81 -1.38
N LEU A 965 -17.60 -11.05 -0.43
CA LEU A 965 -18.92 -10.43 -0.37
C LEU A 965 -18.83 -9.08 0.34
N ILE A 966 -19.54 -8.09 -0.19
CA ILE A 966 -19.93 -6.87 0.51
C ILE A 966 -21.44 -6.91 0.68
N ASN A 967 -21.89 -7.02 1.93
CA ASN A 967 -23.29 -6.85 2.28
C ASN A 967 -23.64 -5.36 2.23
N GLY A 968 -24.72 -5.02 1.54
CA GLY A 968 -25.21 -3.65 1.50
C GLY A 968 -26.03 -3.29 2.75
N ASN A 969 -26.77 -2.19 2.68
CA ASN A 969 -27.43 -1.63 3.85
C ASN A 969 -28.67 -2.41 4.26
N SER A 970 -28.84 -2.70 5.56
CA SER A 970 -30.07 -3.29 6.10
C SER A 970 -31.04 -2.27 6.70
N GLY A 971 -30.61 -1.01 6.88
CA GLY A 971 -31.49 0.07 7.34
C GLY A 971 -31.25 1.41 6.64
N LYS A 972 -30.00 1.90 6.64
CA LYS A 972 -29.66 3.22 6.07
C LYS A 972 -29.83 3.24 4.54
N ALA A 973 -29.94 4.44 3.97
CA ALA A 973 -30.10 4.60 2.52
C ALA A 973 -28.89 4.01 1.75
N PRO A 974 -29.07 3.30 0.61
CA PRO A 974 -27.97 2.69 -0.13
C PRO A 974 -27.02 3.71 -0.76
N ALA A 975 -25.74 3.35 -0.88
CA ALA A 975 -24.65 4.20 -1.38
C ALA A 975 -24.32 3.98 -2.87
N ALA A 976 -25.20 3.29 -3.60
CA ALA A 976 -25.09 3.05 -5.04
C ALA A 976 -26.45 3.19 -5.75
N ALA A 977 -26.42 3.19 -7.08
CA ALA A 977 -27.63 3.13 -7.90
C ALA A 977 -28.28 1.73 -7.79
N PRO A 978 -29.61 1.60 -7.98
CA PRO A 978 -30.30 0.32 -7.79
C PRO A 978 -29.77 -0.85 -8.65
N GLY A 979 -29.32 -0.58 -9.88
CA GLY A 979 -28.74 -1.58 -10.76
C GLY A 979 -27.33 -2.03 -10.37
N ASP A 980 -26.62 -1.21 -9.59
CA ASP A 980 -25.25 -1.44 -9.17
C ASP A 980 -25.17 -1.95 -7.72
N GLY A 981 -26.23 -2.62 -7.24
CA GLY A 981 -26.31 -3.16 -5.88
C GLY A 981 -26.80 -2.17 -4.81
N GLY A 982 -27.30 -1.00 -5.20
CA GLY A 982 -27.81 0.04 -4.30
C GLY A 982 -29.26 -0.17 -3.86
N PHE A 983 -29.51 -1.12 -2.97
CA PHE A 983 -30.82 -1.37 -2.35
C PHE A 983 -30.68 -1.67 -0.86
N VAL A 984 -31.79 -1.67 -0.12
CA VAL A 984 -31.83 -2.07 1.29
C VAL A 984 -32.18 -3.55 1.40
N GLY A 985 -31.47 -4.33 2.22
CA GLY A 985 -31.71 -5.76 2.34
C GLY A 985 -30.72 -6.46 3.25
N TRP A 986 -30.51 -7.75 3.02
CA TRP A 986 -29.57 -8.58 3.76
C TRP A 986 -29.05 -9.73 2.87
N THR A 987 -27.98 -10.42 3.28
CA THR A 987 -27.41 -11.52 2.49
C THR A 987 -27.53 -12.86 3.20
N LEU A 988 -27.86 -13.92 2.46
CA LEU A 988 -27.73 -15.29 2.93
C LEU A 988 -26.48 -15.94 2.31
N LEU A 989 -25.50 -16.27 3.14
CA LEU A 989 -24.33 -17.08 2.76
C LEU A 989 -24.61 -18.56 3.01
N ARG A 990 -24.16 -19.43 2.08
CA ARG A 990 -24.09 -20.89 2.24
C ARG A 990 -22.65 -21.36 2.07
N VAL A 991 -22.14 -22.08 3.05
CA VAL A 991 -20.87 -22.82 2.95
C VAL A 991 -21.14 -24.31 3.01
N ASP A 992 -20.90 -25.01 1.89
CA ASP A 992 -21.04 -26.46 1.76
C ASP A 992 -19.78 -27.07 1.12
N PRO A 993 -18.81 -27.53 1.92
CA PRO A 993 -17.60 -28.17 1.40
C PRO A 993 -17.84 -29.46 0.60
N ALA A 994 -19.06 -30.02 0.60
CA ALA A 994 -19.41 -31.16 -0.25
C ALA A 994 -19.69 -30.75 -1.71
N ASP A 995 -20.09 -29.50 -1.94
CA ASP A 995 -20.27 -28.91 -3.27
C ASP A 995 -18.89 -28.51 -3.83
N ARG A 996 -18.22 -29.45 -4.48
CA ARG A 996 -16.85 -29.24 -5.01
C ARG A 996 -16.76 -28.23 -6.13
N ALA A 997 -17.88 -27.91 -6.79
CA ALA A 997 -17.90 -26.96 -7.89
C ALA A 997 -18.00 -25.53 -7.38
N GLU A 998 -18.86 -25.29 -6.39
CA GLU A 998 -19.07 -23.96 -5.82
C GLU A 998 -19.36 -24.06 -4.31
N PRO A 999 -18.34 -24.30 -3.47
CA PRO A 999 -18.55 -24.59 -2.06
C PRO A 999 -19.10 -23.42 -1.25
N VAL A 1000 -18.91 -22.19 -1.73
CA VAL A 1000 -19.40 -20.96 -1.10
C VAL A 1000 -20.37 -20.27 -2.05
N ARG A 1001 -21.58 -19.98 -1.59
CA ARG A 1001 -22.60 -19.28 -2.40
C ARG A 1001 -23.36 -18.26 -1.59
N PHE A 1002 -23.92 -17.26 -2.28
CA PHE A 1002 -24.58 -16.11 -1.69
C PHE A 1002 -25.94 -15.86 -2.32
N GLU A 1003 -26.88 -15.35 -1.54
CA GLU A 1003 -28.09 -14.70 -2.03
C GLU A 1003 -28.19 -13.29 -1.45
N THR A 1004 -28.23 -12.26 -2.28
CA THR A 1004 -28.57 -10.91 -1.79
C THR A 1004 -30.10 -10.73 -1.88
N ARG A 1005 -30.70 -10.41 -0.74
CA ARG A 1005 -32.16 -10.39 -0.56
C ARG A 1005 -32.61 -8.97 -0.28
N PRO A 1006 -33.13 -8.24 -1.30
CA PRO A 1006 -33.68 -6.92 -1.08
C PRO A 1006 -34.94 -7.00 -0.23
N ASN A 1007 -35.19 -5.98 0.57
CA ASN A 1007 -36.52 -5.74 1.14
C ASN A 1007 -37.53 -5.54 0.00
N VAL A 1008 -38.67 -6.24 0.04
CA VAL A 1008 -39.68 -6.13 -1.02
C VAL A 1008 -40.91 -5.42 -0.48
N ASP A 1009 -41.11 -4.14 -0.83
CA ASP A 1009 -42.36 -3.45 -0.51
C ASP A 1009 -43.44 -3.84 -1.53
N ALA A 1010 -43.04 -3.92 -2.81
CA ALA A 1010 -43.83 -4.51 -3.88
C ALA A 1010 -42.91 -5.16 -4.92
N LEU A 1011 -43.38 -6.23 -5.56
CA LEU A 1011 -42.72 -6.88 -6.69
C LEU A 1011 -43.58 -6.71 -7.92
N SER A 1012 -42.99 -6.29 -9.04
CA SER A 1012 -43.65 -6.19 -10.34
C SER A 1012 -43.01 -7.14 -11.34
N LEU A 1013 -43.81 -7.65 -12.28
CA LEU A 1013 -43.37 -8.53 -13.36
C LEU A 1013 -44.11 -8.13 -14.64
N THR A 1014 -43.35 -7.66 -15.64
CA THR A 1014 -43.88 -7.15 -16.91
C THR A 1014 -43.36 -7.98 -18.07
N GLY A 1015 -44.24 -8.39 -18.98
CA GLY A 1015 -43.90 -9.15 -20.17
C GLY A 1015 -45.13 -9.36 -21.06
N PRO A 1016 -44.99 -10.07 -22.20
CA PRO A 1016 -46.09 -10.29 -23.13
C PRO A 1016 -47.16 -11.21 -22.51
N SER A 1017 -48.44 -10.88 -22.71
CA SER A 1017 -49.55 -11.77 -22.37
C SER A 1017 -49.81 -12.83 -23.45
N SER A 1018 -49.27 -12.63 -24.66
CA SER A 1018 -49.39 -13.55 -25.79
C SER A 1018 -48.17 -13.45 -26.71
N MET A 1019 -47.75 -14.58 -27.30
CA MET A 1019 -46.62 -14.66 -28.24
C MET A 1019 -46.94 -15.63 -29.39
N ALA A 1020 -46.36 -15.42 -30.57
CA ALA A 1020 -46.35 -16.41 -31.65
C ALA A 1020 -45.24 -17.45 -31.43
N ARG A 1021 -45.41 -18.67 -31.97
CA ARG A 1021 -44.37 -19.69 -31.89
C ARG A 1021 -43.06 -19.19 -32.51
N GLY A 1022 -41.95 -19.33 -31.79
CA GLY A 1022 -40.62 -18.86 -32.19
C GLY A 1022 -40.33 -17.39 -31.86
N GLU A 1023 -41.34 -16.63 -31.39
CA GLU A 1023 -41.15 -15.25 -30.95
C GLU A 1023 -40.28 -15.20 -29.68
N ARG A 1024 -39.48 -14.13 -29.57
CA ARG A 1024 -38.67 -13.80 -28.38
C ARG A 1024 -39.12 -12.45 -27.85
N ALA A 1025 -39.29 -12.35 -26.54
CA ALA A 1025 -39.69 -11.12 -25.86
C ALA A 1025 -38.89 -10.94 -24.57
N VAL A 1026 -38.74 -9.69 -24.13
CA VAL A 1026 -38.08 -9.36 -22.87
C VAL A 1026 -39.11 -9.33 -21.74
N VAL A 1027 -38.82 -10.03 -20.66
CA VAL A 1027 -39.55 -9.95 -19.40
C VAL A 1027 -38.70 -9.17 -18.40
N ARG A 1028 -39.32 -8.25 -17.66
CA ARG A 1028 -38.67 -7.44 -16.64
C ARG A 1028 -39.36 -7.62 -15.31
N ALA A 1029 -38.60 -7.82 -14.25
CA ALA A 1029 -39.10 -7.75 -12.88
C ALA A 1029 -38.39 -6.62 -12.13
N SER A 1030 -39.11 -5.96 -11.24
CA SER A 1030 -38.55 -4.92 -10.36
C SER A 1030 -39.14 -5.01 -8.95
N VAL A 1031 -38.30 -4.72 -7.96
CA VAL A 1031 -38.66 -4.54 -6.56
C VAL A 1031 -38.80 -3.05 -6.28
N ARG A 1032 -39.93 -2.64 -5.68
CA ARG A 1032 -40.12 -1.28 -5.16
C ARG A 1032 -39.60 -1.21 -3.72
N GLN A 1033 -38.81 -0.19 -3.42
CA GLN A 1033 -38.37 0.19 -2.07
C GLN A 1033 -38.56 1.69 -1.86
N GLY A 1034 -39.65 2.08 -1.18
CA GLY A 1034 -40.05 3.49 -1.13
C GLY A 1034 -40.19 4.08 -2.55
N THR A 1035 -39.35 5.06 -2.90
CA THR A 1035 -39.33 5.67 -4.24
C THR A 1035 -38.41 4.95 -5.24
N ARG A 1036 -37.54 4.04 -4.79
CA ARG A 1036 -36.56 3.34 -5.64
C ARG A 1036 -37.17 2.14 -6.36
N ASP A 1037 -36.85 2.00 -7.65
CA ASP A 1037 -37.08 0.79 -8.45
C ASP A 1037 -35.76 0.00 -8.57
N VAL A 1038 -35.71 -1.18 -7.95
CA VAL A 1038 -34.57 -2.08 -7.99
C VAL A 1038 -34.82 -3.15 -9.05
N PRO A 1039 -34.01 -3.26 -10.11
CA PRO A 1039 -34.18 -4.32 -11.10
C PRO A 1039 -33.90 -5.69 -10.48
N VAL A 1040 -34.72 -6.69 -10.81
CA VAL A 1040 -34.47 -8.09 -10.43
C VAL A 1040 -33.48 -8.70 -11.44
N SER A 1041 -32.22 -8.31 -11.26
CA SER A 1041 -31.04 -8.77 -11.98
C SER A 1041 -29.85 -8.73 -11.03
N TYR A 1042 -28.69 -9.27 -11.43
CA TYR A 1042 -27.46 -9.16 -10.63
C TYR A 1042 -27.29 -7.73 -10.07
N PRO A 1043 -27.02 -7.55 -8.76
CA PRO A 1043 -26.72 -8.59 -7.78
C PRO A 1043 -27.94 -9.21 -7.07
N VAL A 1044 -29.18 -8.78 -7.33
CA VAL A 1044 -30.41 -9.30 -6.68
C VAL A 1044 -30.60 -10.78 -6.94
N SER A 1045 -30.85 -11.53 -5.87
CA SER A 1045 -31.22 -12.95 -5.95
C SER A 1045 -32.72 -13.14 -6.12
N ALA A 1046 -33.09 -14.05 -7.02
CA ALA A 1046 -34.47 -14.41 -7.30
C ALA A 1046 -34.61 -15.91 -7.56
N ASP A 1047 -35.82 -16.45 -7.43
CA ASP A 1047 -36.17 -17.81 -7.86
C ASP A 1047 -37.17 -17.73 -9.02
N TRP A 1048 -36.73 -18.08 -10.23
CA TRP A 1048 -37.56 -18.08 -11.42
C TRP A 1048 -38.13 -19.47 -11.71
N GLN A 1049 -39.45 -19.53 -11.88
CA GLN A 1049 -40.16 -20.76 -12.17
C GLN A 1049 -40.91 -20.63 -13.50
N VAL A 1050 -40.55 -21.48 -14.47
CA VAL A 1050 -41.13 -21.46 -15.82
C VAL A 1050 -41.94 -22.72 -16.10
N GLY A 1051 -43.15 -22.54 -16.64
CA GLY A 1051 -44.00 -23.62 -17.14
C GLY A 1051 -43.33 -24.35 -18.31
N ARG A 1052 -42.76 -25.52 -18.03
CA ARG A 1052 -41.94 -26.28 -18.98
C ARG A 1052 -42.70 -26.68 -20.24
N GLY A 1053 -42.05 -26.55 -21.40
CA GLY A 1053 -42.50 -27.11 -22.69
C GLY A 1053 -43.31 -26.17 -23.59
N VAL A 1054 -43.82 -25.05 -23.07
CA VAL A 1054 -44.54 -24.02 -23.85
C VAL A 1054 -43.65 -22.80 -24.11
N VAL A 1055 -42.89 -22.36 -23.11
CA VAL A 1055 -41.90 -21.28 -23.20
C VAL A 1055 -40.57 -21.71 -22.55
N ALA A 1056 -39.48 -21.05 -22.93
CA ALA A 1056 -38.20 -21.07 -22.23
C ALA A 1056 -37.85 -19.65 -21.78
N PHE A 1057 -37.35 -19.50 -20.55
CA PHE A 1057 -36.93 -18.21 -20.01
C PHE A 1057 -35.45 -18.29 -19.63
N ASP A 1058 -34.70 -17.26 -20.01
CA ASP A 1058 -33.32 -17.05 -19.58
C ASP A 1058 -33.30 -15.88 -18.59
N PRO A 1059 -33.13 -16.13 -17.27
CA PRO A 1059 -33.08 -15.09 -16.25
C PRO A 1059 -31.92 -14.11 -16.42
N ALA A 1060 -30.79 -14.54 -17.00
CA ALA A 1060 -29.62 -13.68 -17.15
C ALA A 1060 -29.83 -12.60 -18.21
N SER A 1061 -30.50 -12.94 -19.32
CA SER A 1061 -30.84 -11.98 -20.38
C SER A 1061 -32.26 -11.40 -20.26
N GLY A 1062 -33.10 -11.95 -19.39
CA GLY A 1062 -34.52 -11.63 -19.30
C GLY A 1062 -35.33 -12.05 -20.53
N VAL A 1063 -34.78 -12.92 -21.40
CA VAL A 1063 -35.42 -13.29 -22.67
C VAL A 1063 -36.33 -14.50 -22.49
N LEU A 1064 -37.61 -14.31 -22.80
CA LEU A 1064 -38.62 -15.35 -22.93
C LEU A 1064 -38.75 -15.77 -24.40
N THR A 1065 -38.72 -17.08 -24.66
CA THR A 1065 -38.83 -17.67 -25.99
C THR A 1065 -40.04 -18.59 -26.07
N ALA A 1066 -40.93 -18.35 -27.02
CA ALA A 1066 -42.12 -19.16 -27.25
C ALA A 1066 -41.77 -20.43 -28.05
N LEU A 1067 -41.97 -21.61 -27.46
CA LEU A 1067 -41.55 -22.89 -28.03
C LEU A 1067 -42.68 -23.62 -28.77
N ARG A 1068 -43.86 -23.69 -28.14
CA ARG A 1068 -45.01 -24.49 -28.61
C ARG A 1068 -46.33 -23.80 -28.23
N PRO A 1069 -47.41 -23.99 -29.01
CA PRO A 1069 -48.72 -23.44 -28.66
C PRO A 1069 -49.22 -23.98 -27.33
N GLY A 1070 -49.80 -23.10 -26.51
CA GLY A 1070 -50.27 -23.43 -25.16
C GLY A 1070 -50.24 -22.23 -24.22
N VAL A 1071 -50.59 -22.46 -22.96
CA VAL A 1071 -50.52 -21.43 -21.90
C VAL A 1071 -49.38 -21.78 -20.95
N ALA A 1072 -48.45 -20.86 -20.75
CA ALA A 1072 -47.36 -20.97 -19.79
C ALA A 1072 -47.54 -19.99 -18.63
N ARG A 1073 -46.98 -20.34 -17.47
CA ARG A 1073 -46.78 -19.44 -16.34
C ARG A 1073 -45.30 -19.20 -16.16
N LEU A 1074 -44.91 -17.94 -16.01
CA LEU A 1074 -43.58 -17.52 -15.58
C LEU A 1074 -43.75 -16.83 -14.23
N SER A 1075 -43.14 -17.37 -13.18
CA SER A 1075 -43.18 -16.76 -11.85
C SER A 1075 -41.78 -16.37 -11.41
N VAL A 1076 -41.69 -15.31 -10.62
CA VAL A 1076 -40.45 -14.89 -9.94
C VAL A 1076 -40.76 -14.71 -8.47
N GLN A 1077 -39.88 -15.22 -7.60
CA GLN A 1077 -39.90 -14.95 -6.18
C GLN A 1077 -38.64 -14.18 -5.78
N VAL A 1078 -38.83 -13.08 -5.04
CA VAL A 1078 -37.73 -12.29 -4.46
C VAL A 1078 -38.01 -12.14 -2.97
N ASN A 1079 -37.07 -12.59 -2.14
CA ASN A 1079 -37.15 -12.52 -0.67
C ASN A 1079 -38.54 -12.91 -0.11
N GLY A 1080 -39.08 -14.04 -0.59
CA GLY A 1080 -40.38 -14.57 -0.15
C GLY A 1080 -41.63 -14.03 -0.88
N VAL A 1081 -41.53 -12.92 -1.60
CA VAL A 1081 -42.65 -12.32 -2.35
C VAL A 1081 -42.65 -12.82 -3.79
N SER A 1082 -43.81 -13.25 -4.31
CA SER A 1082 -43.92 -13.83 -5.66
C SER A 1082 -44.83 -13.02 -6.59
N GLN A 1083 -44.51 -13.04 -7.88
CA GLN A 1083 -45.36 -12.55 -8.97
C GLN A 1083 -45.39 -13.56 -10.11
N THR A 1084 -46.50 -13.61 -10.85
CA THR A 1084 -46.70 -14.54 -11.96
C THR A 1084 -47.24 -13.83 -13.20
N LEU A 1085 -46.58 -14.06 -14.34
CA LEU A 1085 -47.02 -13.70 -15.67
C LEU A 1085 -47.60 -14.93 -16.36
N VAL A 1086 -48.78 -14.79 -16.96
CA VAL A 1086 -49.41 -15.83 -17.80
C VAL A 1086 -49.22 -15.46 -19.26
N VAL A 1087 -48.65 -16.37 -20.04
CA VAL A 1087 -48.32 -16.16 -21.46
C VAL A 1087 -49.02 -17.19 -22.31
N THR A 1088 -49.78 -16.73 -23.31
CA THR A 1088 -50.42 -17.60 -24.31
C THR A 1088 -49.59 -17.67 -25.58
N VAL A 1089 -49.03 -18.84 -25.90
CA VAL A 1089 -48.33 -19.07 -27.17
C VAL A 1089 -49.33 -19.54 -28.22
N ARG A 1090 -49.40 -18.80 -29.34
CA ARG A 1090 -50.25 -19.10 -30.49
C ARG A 1090 -49.47 -19.92 -31.53
N GLY A 1091 -50.26 -20.64 -32.36
CA GLY A 1091 -49.82 -21.52 -33.45
C GLY A 1091 -48.71 -20.96 -34.31
#